data_AF-A0A1G5FAB0-F1
#
_entry.id   AF-A0A1G5FAB0-F1
#
_cell.length_a   1.000
_cell.length_b   1.000
_cell.length_c   1.000
_cell.angle_alpha   90.00
_cell.angle_beta   90.00
_cell.angle_gamma   90.00
#
_symmetry.space_group_name_H-M   'P 1'
#
loop_
_entity.id
_entity.type
_entity.pdbx_description
1 polymer ?
#
loop_
_entity_poly.entity_id
_entity_poly.type
_entity_poly.pdbx_seq_one_letter_code
_entity_poly.pdbx_strand_id
1 'polypeptide(L)'
;MRSASEIDFVSLKLQKIYCTKSIFAHIDITPDNERAIMNLKTAYEPFFKIGAAISRWNLHTAAHMKLLTEQFNSFTCENDMKPMYFLDVEKNKEQPEKYNLSPALNFENAIPYLEFARENGIAMRGHTLVWHNQTPKWFFCENYNELFPYADRETILKRLESYIHGVLDFVQTNYPGIIYAWDVVNEIVDEGAFRKSIWTKTVGEDFFIKAFEYARKYVAPGVDLFYNDYEAAEPWKRDYIIEHVLKPLMEEKLVDGMGMQSHLLMDHPDLENYKTAVEMYGALGLKLNITELDMHNADPSDESMHALALRYKEFFKIYLDAKKSGKANITSVTFWNLRDEDSWLTGFRRETSYPLLFQGKCQAKEAYYAILEVALKSYEDTANAESKQSNTDFADIKEEYKWEPDYSDEDYLLKGMPQNGPQIKRFRENIYQDGEYNYAAAYGFTPNVFAYLHEDSKKRPCMLVIPGGGYCMCCSHEGELPAMEFFGRGMNVFVLSYTTDITMSVPLKKQPLEDISRAVRFIRKNADKYNIDPEKFFIMGFSAGAHVCGSLAVHFDDIKDTNPEYAGISNRPDGVILSYPVITTGEFTHKDSVRTLLGDNPDAEELEYFSLEKQVKENTPPCFLWQTQEDSAVPVENSYLFAMALRKKNIPFAHYVFPAGHHGLTIANKTFFQGWSGGDYTMEQVMRAAFAVKEGKGVNVSDKRREELIEQFFSGNEMPASGIDMSLKEDVGYWSDLAWAWIKRLCAACK
;
A
#
# COMPACT_ATOMS: atom_id res chain seq x y z
N MET A 1 74.06 -26.72 8.28
CA MET A 1 74.35 -26.17 9.63
C MET A 1 73.46 -24.95 9.82
N ARG A 2 72.68 -24.93 10.92
CA ARG A 2 72.15 -23.82 11.73
C ARG A 2 71.99 -22.42 11.07
N SER A 3 70.93 -21.65 11.27
CA SER A 3 69.78 -21.70 12.17
C SER A 3 68.89 -20.46 11.89
N ALA A 4 67.59 -20.59 12.13
CA ALA A 4 66.63 -19.63 12.73
C ALA A 4 66.82 -18.12 12.50
N SER A 5 65.78 -17.44 12.00
CA SER A 5 64.70 -16.88 12.86
C SER A 5 63.73 -15.99 12.05
N GLU A 6 62.44 -16.23 12.27
CA GLU A 6 61.34 -15.26 12.15
C GLU A 6 61.70 -13.90 12.78
N ILE A 7 61.28 -12.78 12.15
CA ILE A 7 60.66 -11.59 12.79
C ILE A 7 60.26 -10.57 11.69
N ASP A 8 58.99 -10.15 11.76
CA ASP A 8 58.34 -8.96 11.18
C ASP A 8 58.11 -8.81 9.66
N PHE A 9 57.10 -9.52 9.17
CA PHE A 9 56.29 -9.09 8.01
C PHE A 9 55.08 -8.22 8.40
N VAL A 10 55.01 -7.74 9.66
CA VAL A 10 53.93 -6.90 10.21
C VAL A 10 54.23 -5.40 10.08
N SER A 11 55.47 -5.00 9.74
CA SER A 11 55.88 -3.59 9.75
C SER A 11 55.59 -2.80 8.45
N LEU A 12 55.22 -3.46 7.34
CA LEU A 12 55.04 -2.81 6.02
C LEU A 12 53.59 -2.48 5.63
N LYS A 13 52.61 -2.75 6.50
CA LYS A 13 51.19 -2.35 6.30
C LYS A 13 50.71 -1.19 7.19
N LEU A 14 51.56 -0.65 8.06
CA LEU A 14 51.19 0.41 9.02
C LEU A 14 51.74 1.81 8.69
N GLN A 15 52.35 2.01 7.51
CA GLN A 15 52.94 3.30 7.12
C GLN A 15 52.18 4.09 6.02
N LYS A 16 50.90 3.76 5.79
CA LYS A 16 49.98 4.53 4.93
C LYS A 16 48.81 5.17 5.69
N ILE A 17 49.04 5.43 6.97
CA ILE A 17 48.22 6.32 7.80
C ILE A 17 49.09 7.56 8.03
N TYR A 18 48.53 8.75 7.90
CA TYR A 18 49.18 10.07 7.84
C TYR A 18 49.57 10.60 6.45
N CYS A 19 48.56 11.00 5.67
CA CYS A 19 48.65 12.22 4.86
C CYS A 19 47.24 12.78 4.56
N THR A 20 46.68 13.53 5.51
CA THR A 20 45.40 14.26 5.40
C THR A 20 45.51 15.54 4.55
N LYS A 21 46.05 15.41 3.32
CA LYS A 21 46.05 16.50 2.32
C LYS A 21 45.62 16.09 0.91
N SER A 22 45.18 14.86 0.69
CA SER A 22 45.03 14.31 -0.68
C SER A 22 43.59 14.07 -1.17
N ILE A 23 42.53 14.38 -0.42
CA ILE A 23 41.16 14.18 -0.92
C ILE A 23 40.82 15.18 -2.06
N PHE A 24 41.50 16.33 -2.12
CA PHE A 24 41.36 17.28 -3.23
C PHE A 24 42.24 16.99 -4.46
N ALA A 25 43.14 15.98 -4.43
CA ALA A 25 44.14 15.79 -5.48
C ALA A 25 43.79 14.71 -6.52
N HIS A 26 42.66 14.02 -6.38
CA HIS A 26 42.17 13.03 -7.35
C HIS A 26 40.90 13.44 -8.10
N ILE A 27 40.48 14.69 -7.95
CA ILE A 27 39.60 15.33 -8.91
C ILE A 27 40.53 16.01 -9.92
N ASP A 28 40.57 15.54 -11.17
CA ASP A 28 41.23 16.25 -12.27
C ASP A 28 40.49 17.57 -12.51
N ILE A 29 40.81 18.59 -11.72
CA ILE A 29 40.30 19.94 -11.88
C ILE A 29 41.13 20.59 -12.99
N THR A 30 40.65 20.49 -14.21
CA THR A 30 41.05 21.40 -15.28
C THR A 30 40.47 22.79 -15.00
N PRO A 31 41.13 23.89 -15.41
CA PRO A 31 40.70 25.26 -15.08
C PRO A 31 39.33 25.68 -15.64
N ASP A 32 38.65 24.82 -16.40
CA ASP A 32 37.36 25.08 -17.04
C ASP A 32 36.16 24.42 -16.35
N ASN A 33 36.33 23.70 -15.23
CA ASN A 33 35.20 23.11 -14.50
C ASN A 33 34.82 23.93 -13.26
N GLU A 34 33.66 24.58 -13.34
CA GLU A 34 32.87 25.14 -12.25
C GLU A 34 32.75 24.13 -11.07
N ARG A 35 32.68 24.63 -9.83
CA ARG A 35 32.55 23.83 -8.60
C ARG A 35 31.65 22.61 -8.82
N ALA A 36 32.21 21.40 -8.81
CA ALA A 36 31.42 20.18 -8.90
C ALA A 36 30.34 20.19 -7.80
N ILE A 37 29.07 20.17 -8.20
CA ILE A 37 27.93 20.21 -7.27
C ILE A 37 28.02 18.98 -6.36
N MET A 38 28.19 19.22 -5.05
CA MET A 38 28.21 18.15 -4.06
C MET A 38 26.80 17.57 -3.90
N ASN A 39 26.62 16.29 -4.22
CA ASN A 39 25.36 15.55 -4.05
C ASN A 39 25.47 14.51 -2.92
N LEU A 40 24.35 13.87 -2.52
CA LEU A 40 24.33 12.97 -1.37
C LEU A 40 25.27 11.77 -1.54
N LYS A 41 25.21 11.07 -2.68
CA LYS A 41 26.07 9.90 -2.91
C LYS A 41 27.55 10.24 -2.82
N THR A 42 27.98 11.40 -3.30
CA THR A 42 29.39 11.84 -3.25
C THR A 42 29.76 12.23 -1.83
N ALA A 43 28.90 13.00 -1.15
CA ALA A 43 29.15 13.45 0.21
C ALA A 43 29.27 12.30 1.21
N TYR A 44 28.55 11.20 1.01
CA TYR A 44 28.54 10.05 1.91
C TYR A 44 29.38 8.86 1.46
N GLU A 45 29.89 8.84 0.22
CA GLU A 45 30.67 7.72 -0.35
C GLU A 45 31.77 7.18 0.59
N PRO A 46 32.57 8.01 1.30
CA PRO A 46 33.62 7.52 2.19
C PRO A 46 33.10 6.79 3.43
N PHE A 47 31.83 6.96 3.79
CA PHE A 47 31.23 6.42 5.00
C PHE A 47 30.36 5.19 4.71
N PHE A 48 29.38 5.35 3.82
CA PHE A 48 28.40 4.31 3.48
C PHE A 48 27.67 4.62 2.18
N LYS A 49 26.97 3.60 1.64
CA LYS A 49 26.04 3.80 0.52
C LYS A 49 24.85 4.66 0.94
N ILE A 50 24.38 5.48 0.03
CA ILE A 50 23.12 6.23 0.14
C ILE A 50 22.17 5.68 -0.91
N GLY A 51 21.03 5.15 -0.46
CA GLY A 51 20.04 4.53 -1.33
C GLY A 51 18.65 5.12 -1.23
N ALA A 52 17.79 4.74 -2.18
CA ALA A 52 16.36 5.00 -2.14
C ALA A 52 15.58 3.75 -2.61
N ALA A 53 14.39 3.51 -2.07
CA ALA A 53 13.47 2.55 -2.64
C ALA A 53 12.77 3.16 -3.87
N ILE A 54 12.49 2.34 -4.87
CA ILE A 54 11.74 2.76 -6.06
C ILE A 54 10.65 1.75 -6.42
N SER A 55 9.58 2.28 -6.99
CA SER A 55 8.50 1.53 -7.60
C SER A 55 8.68 1.48 -9.12
N ARG A 56 7.81 0.70 -9.78
CA ARG A 56 7.86 0.55 -11.24
C ARG A 56 7.58 1.86 -11.96
N TRP A 57 6.75 2.71 -11.37
CA TRP A 57 6.42 4.03 -11.90
C TRP A 57 7.66 4.93 -12.01
N ASN A 58 8.59 4.81 -11.06
CA ASN A 58 9.81 5.61 -11.07
C ASN A 58 10.74 5.21 -12.23
N LEU A 59 10.84 3.91 -12.57
CA LEU A 59 11.62 3.44 -13.75
C LEU A 59 11.07 3.97 -15.08
N HIS A 60 9.81 4.38 -15.11
CA HIS A 60 9.15 4.87 -16.30
C HIS A 60 9.07 6.40 -16.38
N THR A 61 9.67 7.10 -15.42
CA THR A 61 9.72 8.57 -15.39
C THR A 61 11.18 9.01 -15.43
N ALA A 62 11.62 9.61 -16.54
CA ALA A 62 13.03 9.92 -16.76
C ALA A 62 13.61 10.85 -15.68
N ALA A 63 12.82 11.83 -15.22
CA ALA A 63 13.20 12.72 -14.12
C ALA A 63 13.49 11.95 -12.81
N HIS A 64 12.76 10.86 -12.54
CA HIS A 64 12.97 10.06 -11.33
C HIS A 64 14.22 9.19 -11.45
N MET A 65 14.48 8.63 -12.63
CA MET A 65 15.72 7.90 -12.91
C MET A 65 16.95 8.82 -12.82
N LYS A 66 16.86 10.05 -13.34
CA LYS A 66 17.90 11.07 -13.18
C LYS A 66 18.11 11.41 -11.71
N LEU A 67 17.05 11.73 -10.96
CA LEU A 67 17.13 11.97 -9.51
C LEU A 67 17.83 10.81 -8.79
N LEU A 68 17.41 9.57 -9.05
CA LEU A 68 17.98 8.38 -8.44
C LEU A 68 19.49 8.28 -8.72
N THR A 69 19.88 8.38 -9.99
CA THR A 69 21.29 8.22 -10.39
C THR A 69 22.17 9.41 -10.01
N GLU A 70 21.63 10.62 -9.87
CA GLU A 70 22.38 11.80 -9.44
C GLU A 70 22.63 11.81 -7.93
N GLN A 71 21.66 11.36 -7.12
CA GLN A 71 21.72 11.51 -5.66
C GLN A 71 22.08 10.22 -4.92
N PHE A 72 21.84 9.05 -5.48
CA PHE A 72 21.97 7.77 -4.80
C PHE A 72 22.96 6.83 -5.51
N ASN A 73 23.60 5.95 -4.75
CA ASN A 73 24.52 4.91 -5.26
C ASN A 73 24.05 3.48 -4.94
N SER A 74 22.82 3.36 -4.43
CA SER A 74 22.12 2.10 -4.22
C SER A 74 20.62 2.30 -4.42
N PHE A 75 19.87 1.25 -4.74
CA PHE A 75 18.41 1.27 -4.62
C PHE A 75 17.83 -0.08 -4.19
N THR A 76 16.56 -0.06 -3.79
CA THR A 76 15.78 -1.25 -3.42
C THR A 76 14.45 -1.22 -4.18
N CYS A 77 13.96 -2.37 -4.64
CA CYS A 77 12.61 -2.45 -5.19
C CYS A 77 11.60 -2.41 -4.04
N GLU A 78 10.66 -1.46 -4.06
CA GLU A 78 9.65 -1.32 -2.99
C GLU A 78 8.78 -2.57 -2.83
N ASN A 79 8.43 -3.22 -3.96
CA ASN A 79 7.54 -4.38 -3.98
C ASN A 79 7.99 -5.50 -4.92
N ASP A 80 8.49 -5.18 -6.11
CA ASP A 80 8.63 -6.12 -7.25
C ASP A 80 9.66 -7.26 -7.07
N MET A 81 10.35 -7.34 -5.92
CA MET A 81 11.24 -8.44 -5.54
C MET A 81 10.78 -9.18 -4.26
N LYS A 82 9.55 -8.94 -3.80
CA LYS A 82 8.93 -9.71 -2.71
C LYS A 82 8.44 -11.08 -3.21
N PRO A 83 8.22 -12.09 -2.34
CA PRO A 83 7.99 -13.47 -2.78
C PRO A 83 6.83 -13.66 -3.73
N MET A 84 5.71 -12.94 -3.55
CA MET A 84 4.56 -13.03 -4.47
C MET A 84 4.87 -12.63 -5.92
N TYR A 85 5.91 -11.84 -6.17
CA TYR A 85 6.30 -11.43 -7.52
C TYR A 85 7.29 -12.38 -8.19
N PHE A 86 7.96 -13.21 -7.40
CA PHE A 86 8.83 -14.28 -7.89
C PHE A 86 8.11 -15.61 -8.07
N LEU A 87 7.08 -15.89 -7.28
CA LEU A 87 6.34 -17.14 -7.31
C LEU A 87 5.32 -17.15 -8.47
N ASP A 88 5.54 -18.01 -9.47
CA ASP A 88 4.69 -18.09 -10.67
C ASP A 88 3.37 -18.82 -10.36
N VAL A 89 2.34 -18.05 -10.00
CA VAL A 89 1.04 -18.59 -9.58
C VAL A 89 0.40 -19.51 -10.63
N GLU A 90 0.48 -19.14 -11.91
CA GLU A 90 -0.19 -19.88 -12.98
C GLU A 90 0.48 -21.24 -13.18
N LYS A 91 1.82 -21.29 -13.31
CA LYS A 91 2.54 -22.56 -13.50
C LYS A 91 2.42 -23.48 -12.29
N ASN A 92 2.54 -22.94 -11.08
CA ASN A 92 2.46 -23.75 -9.86
C ASN A 92 1.08 -24.38 -9.69
N LYS A 93 0.00 -23.66 -10.00
CA LYS A 93 -1.38 -24.18 -9.91
C LYS A 93 -1.78 -25.08 -11.07
N GLU A 94 -1.25 -24.86 -12.28
CA GLU A 94 -1.54 -25.70 -13.45
C GLU A 94 -0.86 -27.08 -13.35
N GLN A 95 0.35 -27.15 -12.77
CA GLN A 95 1.14 -28.39 -12.66
C GLN A 95 1.66 -28.64 -11.24
N PRO A 96 0.76 -28.80 -10.25
CA PRO A 96 1.14 -28.82 -8.83
C PRO A 96 2.05 -30.00 -8.46
N GLU A 97 1.84 -31.18 -9.03
CA GLU A 97 2.69 -32.36 -8.77
C GLU A 97 4.13 -32.12 -9.23
N LYS A 98 4.32 -31.48 -10.39
CA LYS A 98 5.63 -31.18 -10.97
C LYS A 98 6.39 -30.17 -10.12
N TYR A 99 5.71 -29.12 -9.65
CA TYR A 99 6.35 -28.02 -8.93
C TYR A 99 6.29 -28.19 -7.41
N ASN A 100 5.71 -29.26 -6.86
CA ASN A 100 5.44 -29.41 -5.43
C ASN A 100 6.66 -29.17 -4.53
N LEU A 101 7.85 -29.61 -4.95
CA LEU A 101 9.10 -29.46 -4.18
C LEU A 101 10.06 -28.43 -4.80
N SER A 102 9.72 -27.89 -5.96
CA SER A 102 10.52 -26.95 -6.73
C SER A 102 9.58 -25.95 -7.40
N PRO A 103 9.10 -24.94 -6.66
CA PRO A 103 8.11 -23.99 -7.16
C PRO A 103 8.59 -23.32 -8.45
N ALA A 104 7.68 -23.16 -9.41
CA ALA A 104 7.96 -22.38 -10.60
C ALA A 104 8.15 -20.89 -10.22
N LEU A 105 9.12 -20.23 -10.84
CA LEU A 105 9.43 -18.83 -10.61
C LEU A 105 9.21 -17.97 -11.87
N ASN A 106 8.90 -16.70 -11.67
CA ASN A 106 8.84 -15.65 -12.68
C ASN A 106 9.73 -14.47 -12.26
N PHE A 107 10.46 -13.87 -13.20
CA PHE A 107 11.38 -12.76 -12.95
C PHE A 107 11.03 -11.49 -13.74
N GLU A 108 9.92 -11.48 -14.48
CA GLU A 108 9.52 -10.37 -15.36
C GLU A 108 9.40 -9.02 -14.64
N ASN A 109 9.02 -9.02 -13.37
CA ASN A 109 8.92 -7.77 -12.59
C ASN A 109 10.29 -7.27 -12.11
N ALA A 110 11.23 -8.17 -11.81
CA ALA A 110 12.56 -7.81 -11.32
C ALA A 110 13.52 -7.41 -12.45
N ILE A 111 13.38 -7.99 -13.65
CA ILE A 111 14.27 -7.76 -14.80
C ILE A 111 14.46 -6.26 -15.12
N PRO A 112 13.40 -5.43 -15.23
CA PRO A 112 13.57 -4.00 -15.54
C PRO A 112 14.46 -3.26 -14.54
N TYR A 113 14.39 -3.59 -13.25
CA TYR A 113 15.25 -2.99 -12.23
C TYR A 113 16.68 -3.47 -12.35
N LEU A 114 16.89 -4.78 -12.53
CA LEU A 114 18.22 -5.37 -12.69
C LEU A 114 18.93 -4.84 -13.94
N GLU A 115 18.18 -4.63 -15.02
CA GLU A 115 18.66 -4.01 -16.25
C GLU A 115 19.04 -2.55 -16.03
N PHE A 116 18.14 -1.77 -15.43
CA PHE A 116 18.42 -0.38 -15.07
C PHE A 116 19.68 -0.25 -14.20
N ALA A 117 19.82 -1.12 -13.20
CA ALA A 117 20.98 -1.16 -12.31
C ALA A 117 22.28 -1.43 -13.07
N ARG A 118 22.24 -2.41 -13.98
CA ARG A 118 23.37 -2.76 -14.85
C ARG A 118 23.75 -1.63 -15.78
N GLU A 119 22.77 -1.00 -16.44
CA GLU A 119 22.99 0.08 -17.40
C GLU A 119 23.57 1.33 -16.74
N ASN A 120 23.19 1.62 -15.50
CA ASN A 120 23.60 2.83 -14.78
C ASN A 120 24.71 2.58 -13.75
N GLY A 121 25.17 1.34 -13.59
CA GLY A 121 26.22 0.98 -12.64
C GLY A 121 25.84 1.27 -11.17
N ILE A 122 24.56 1.20 -10.83
CA ILE A 122 24.05 1.46 -9.48
C ILE A 122 23.80 0.12 -8.75
N ALA A 123 24.19 0.03 -7.48
CA ALA A 123 24.04 -1.19 -6.70
C ALA A 123 22.58 -1.42 -6.26
N MET A 124 22.21 -2.67 -6.00
CA MET A 124 20.88 -3.02 -5.51
C MET A 124 20.91 -3.80 -4.21
N ARG A 125 19.94 -3.53 -3.33
CA ARG A 125 19.57 -4.44 -2.24
C ARG A 125 18.43 -5.33 -2.71
N GLY A 126 18.57 -6.64 -2.56
CA GLY A 126 17.47 -7.57 -2.78
C GLY A 126 16.53 -7.60 -1.59
N HIS A 127 15.25 -7.31 -1.81
CA HIS A 127 14.24 -7.23 -0.77
C HIS A 127 12.93 -7.86 -1.29
N THR A 128 12.46 -8.97 -0.73
CA THR A 128 13.03 -9.80 0.35
C THR A 128 12.74 -11.27 0.06
N LEU A 129 13.59 -12.18 0.55
CA LEU A 129 13.42 -13.61 0.28
C LEU A 129 12.30 -14.23 1.12
N VAL A 130 12.24 -13.92 2.42
CA VAL A 130 11.26 -14.50 3.33
C VAL A 130 10.57 -13.41 4.12
N TRP A 131 9.26 -13.32 3.98
CA TRP A 131 8.44 -12.40 4.76
C TRP A 131 7.07 -13.03 5.06
N HIS A 132 6.49 -12.65 6.20
CA HIS A 132 5.15 -13.11 6.58
C HIS A 132 4.06 -12.43 5.74
N ASN A 133 4.31 -11.21 5.28
CA ASN A 133 3.45 -10.46 4.39
C ASN A 133 3.93 -10.62 2.94
N GLN A 134 3.03 -10.38 1.97
CA GLN A 134 3.31 -10.47 0.52
C GLN A 134 4.02 -11.78 0.09
N THR A 135 3.79 -12.85 0.85
CA THR A 135 4.06 -14.25 0.46
C THR A 135 2.71 -14.92 0.31
N PRO A 136 2.37 -15.46 -0.87
CA PRO A 136 1.02 -15.93 -1.12
C PRO A 136 0.72 -17.20 -0.33
N LYS A 137 -0.48 -17.27 0.28
CA LYS A 137 -0.91 -18.43 1.08
C LYS A 137 -0.81 -19.74 0.32
N TRP A 138 -1.14 -19.73 -0.97
CA TRP A 138 -1.08 -20.94 -1.80
C TRP A 138 0.30 -21.60 -1.79
N PHE A 139 1.38 -20.85 -1.59
CA PHE A 139 2.73 -21.39 -1.47
C PHE A 139 2.88 -22.40 -0.32
N PHE A 140 2.04 -22.29 0.71
CA PHE A 140 2.09 -23.12 1.91
C PHE A 140 1.11 -24.29 1.89
N CYS A 141 0.21 -24.35 0.91
CA CYS A 141 -0.84 -25.36 0.86
C CYS A 141 -0.46 -26.55 -0.04
N GLU A 142 -1.05 -27.70 0.23
CA GLU A 142 -0.99 -28.85 -0.67
C GLU A 142 -1.53 -28.44 -2.06
N ASN A 143 -0.86 -28.94 -3.11
CA ASN A 143 -1.19 -28.63 -4.51
C ASN A 143 -1.27 -27.14 -4.87
N TYR A 144 -0.61 -26.27 -4.10
CA TYR A 144 -0.67 -24.82 -4.30
C TYR A 144 -2.11 -24.27 -4.33
N ASN A 145 -3.00 -24.87 -3.54
CA ASN A 145 -4.41 -24.50 -3.47
C ASN A 145 -4.75 -24.01 -2.07
N GLU A 146 -5.17 -22.76 -1.93
CA GLU A 146 -5.44 -22.12 -0.62
C GLU A 146 -6.62 -22.75 0.14
N LEU A 147 -7.43 -23.54 -0.55
CA LEU A 147 -8.54 -24.31 0.02
C LEU A 147 -8.07 -25.65 0.62
N PHE A 148 -6.84 -26.07 0.33
CA PHE A 148 -6.28 -27.32 0.80
C PHE A 148 -5.51 -27.09 2.11
N PRO A 149 -5.33 -28.15 2.94
CA PRO A 149 -4.50 -28.05 4.12
C PRO A 149 -3.11 -27.51 3.81
N TYR A 150 -2.46 -26.97 4.83
CA TYR A 150 -1.04 -26.67 4.74
C TYR A 150 -0.25 -27.93 4.42
N ALA A 151 0.69 -27.82 3.49
CA ALA A 151 1.64 -28.89 3.25
C ALA A 151 2.50 -29.11 4.49
N ASP A 152 3.02 -30.32 4.64
CA ASP A 152 3.86 -30.67 5.77
C ASP A 152 5.17 -29.85 5.78
N ARG A 153 5.77 -29.76 6.96
CA ARG A 153 7.02 -29.02 7.22
C ARG A 153 8.12 -29.35 6.21
N GLU A 154 8.34 -30.62 5.87
CA GLU A 154 9.43 -31.03 4.97
C GLU A 154 9.17 -30.58 3.54
N THR A 155 7.90 -30.61 3.10
CA THR A 155 7.49 -30.04 1.82
C THR A 155 7.76 -28.54 1.77
N ILE A 156 7.38 -27.78 2.81
CA ILE A 156 7.61 -26.33 2.85
C ILE A 156 9.10 -25.98 2.90
N LEU A 157 9.91 -26.72 3.66
CA LEU A 157 11.36 -26.52 3.69
C LEU A 157 12.01 -26.76 2.32
N LYS A 158 11.59 -27.78 1.58
CA LYS A 158 12.07 -28.02 0.20
C LYS A 158 11.63 -26.93 -0.76
N ARG A 159 10.37 -26.47 -0.67
CA ARG A 159 9.89 -25.33 -1.46
C ARG A 159 10.69 -24.07 -1.16
N LEU A 160 10.95 -23.79 0.12
CA LEU A 160 11.73 -22.64 0.57
C LEU A 160 13.18 -22.70 0.06
N GLU A 161 13.86 -23.84 0.21
CA GLU A 161 15.23 -24.02 -0.30
C GLU A 161 15.27 -23.80 -1.82
N SER A 162 14.36 -24.44 -2.56
CA SER A 162 14.30 -24.32 -4.02
C SER A 162 13.95 -22.90 -4.47
N TYR A 163 13.06 -22.21 -3.76
CA TYR A 163 12.70 -20.82 -4.03
C TYR A 163 13.92 -19.90 -3.83
N ILE A 164 14.57 -19.97 -2.67
CA ILE A 164 15.77 -19.17 -2.35
C ILE A 164 16.87 -19.44 -3.37
N HIS A 165 17.15 -20.72 -3.66
CA HIS A 165 18.13 -21.11 -4.66
C HIS A 165 17.80 -20.51 -6.04
N GLY A 166 16.56 -20.66 -6.51
CA GLY A 166 16.17 -20.19 -7.84
C GLY A 166 16.24 -18.66 -7.99
N VAL A 167 15.87 -17.91 -6.94
CA VAL A 167 15.99 -16.44 -6.94
C VAL A 167 17.46 -16.01 -6.96
N LEU A 168 18.28 -16.58 -6.07
CA LEU A 168 19.71 -16.25 -5.99
C LEU A 168 20.44 -16.63 -7.27
N ASP A 169 20.23 -17.86 -7.78
CA ASP A 169 20.84 -18.37 -9.00
C ASP A 169 20.48 -17.50 -10.20
N PHE A 170 19.20 -17.15 -10.39
CA PHE A 170 18.77 -16.30 -11.48
C PHE A 170 19.50 -14.95 -11.46
N VAL A 171 19.49 -14.26 -10.31
CA VAL A 171 20.05 -12.91 -10.22
C VAL A 171 21.57 -12.95 -10.36
N GLN A 172 22.26 -13.86 -9.67
CA GLN A 172 23.72 -13.89 -9.70
C GLN A 172 24.31 -14.42 -11.01
N THR A 173 23.58 -15.28 -11.73
CA THR A 173 23.99 -15.79 -13.05
C THR A 173 23.76 -14.74 -14.14
N ASN A 174 22.62 -14.06 -14.14
CA ASN A 174 22.25 -13.13 -15.21
C ASN A 174 22.72 -11.68 -14.97
N TYR A 175 22.89 -11.29 -13.70
CA TYR A 175 23.23 -9.93 -13.26
C TYR A 175 24.32 -9.95 -12.15
N PRO A 176 25.50 -10.55 -12.43
CA PRO A 176 26.54 -10.70 -11.42
C PRO A 176 27.01 -9.35 -10.88
N GLY A 177 27.09 -9.24 -9.55
CA GLY A 177 27.59 -8.05 -8.86
C GLY A 177 26.61 -6.89 -8.71
N ILE A 178 25.38 -7.00 -9.22
CA ILE A 178 24.35 -5.97 -9.07
C ILE A 178 23.79 -5.95 -7.65
N ILE A 179 23.40 -7.11 -7.12
CA ILE A 179 22.92 -7.22 -5.74
C ILE A 179 24.12 -7.32 -4.80
N TYR A 180 24.25 -6.37 -3.87
CA TYR A 180 25.33 -6.40 -2.85
C TYR A 180 24.87 -6.96 -1.50
N ALA A 181 23.56 -6.95 -1.24
CA ALA A 181 22.98 -7.46 -0.01
C ALA A 181 21.56 -8.00 -0.25
N TRP A 182 21.18 -9.04 0.48
CA TRP A 182 19.81 -9.56 0.54
C TRP A 182 19.24 -9.41 1.94
N ASP A 183 18.02 -8.87 2.04
CA ASP A 183 17.18 -9.11 3.19
C ASP A 183 16.66 -10.55 3.05
N VAL A 184 17.25 -11.47 3.82
CA VAL A 184 16.91 -12.90 3.73
C VAL A 184 15.59 -13.18 4.44
N VAL A 185 15.43 -12.59 5.63
CA VAL A 185 14.24 -12.75 6.46
C VAL A 185 13.83 -11.38 6.99
N ASN A 186 12.54 -11.07 6.85
CA ASN A 186 11.95 -9.79 7.23
C ASN A 186 10.91 -9.96 8.35
N GLU A 187 10.99 -9.13 9.40
CA GLU A 187 9.93 -8.87 10.39
C GLU A 187 9.35 -10.10 11.12
N ILE A 188 10.21 -10.88 11.77
CA ILE A 188 9.79 -12.10 12.48
C ILE A 188 9.60 -11.89 13.98
N VAL A 189 9.87 -10.69 14.51
CA VAL A 189 9.66 -10.34 15.91
C VAL A 189 8.50 -9.36 16.01
N ASP A 190 7.52 -9.67 16.85
CA ASP A 190 6.38 -8.79 17.12
C ASP A 190 5.75 -9.12 18.48
N GLU A 191 5.06 -8.17 19.10
CA GLU A 191 4.31 -8.38 20.37
C GLU A 191 5.09 -9.11 21.49
N GLY A 192 6.41 -8.89 21.59
CA GLY A 192 7.26 -9.50 22.63
C GLY A 192 7.68 -10.95 22.36
N ALA A 193 7.45 -11.50 21.17
CA ALA A 193 7.82 -12.87 20.80
C ALA A 193 8.13 -13.01 19.30
N PHE A 194 8.40 -14.25 18.85
CA PHE A 194 8.32 -14.57 17.43
C PHE A 194 6.89 -14.36 16.90
N ARG A 195 6.79 -13.71 15.75
CA ARG A 195 5.53 -13.44 15.05
C ARG A 195 4.80 -14.75 14.74
N LYS A 196 3.51 -14.79 15.08
CA LYS A 196 2.59 -15.83 14.59
C LYS A 196 2.33 -15.61 13.11
N SER A 197 2.77 -16.54 12.26
CA SER A 197 2.68 -16.44 10.80
C SER A 197 2.50 -17.82 10.17
N ILE A 198 2.22 -17.88 8.86
CA ILE A 198 2.14 -19.16 8.15
C ILE A 198 3.49 -19.90 8.20
N TRP A 199 4.61 -19.17 8.20
CA TRP A 199 5.95 -19.75 8.37
C TRP A 199 6.10 -20.46 9.72
N THR A 200 5.78 -19.79 10.83
CA THR A 200 5.86 -20.42 12.17
C THR A 200 4.83 -21.53 12.36
N LYS A 201 3.69 -21.46 11.68
CA LYS A 201 2.65 -22.50 11.70
C LYS A 201 3.04 -23.76 10.92
N THR A 202 3.67 -23.63 9.76
CA THR A 202 3.95 -24.75 8.85
C THR A 202 5.33 -25.36 9.07
N VAL A 203 6.32 -24.52 9.34
CA VAL A 203 7.68 -24.96 9.65
C VAL A 203 7.86 -25.01 11.15
N GLY A 204 7.73 -23.87 11.84
CA GLY A 204 8.10 -23.72 13.25
C GLY A 204 9.01 -22.51 13.43
N GLU A 205 9.41 -22.21 14.67
CA GLU A 205 10.23 -21.01 14.97
C GLU A 205 11.61 -21.03 14.32
N ASP A 206 12.14 -22.20 13.93
CA ASP A 206 13.46 -22.32 13.29
C ASP A 206 13.46 -22.07 11.77
N PHE A 207 12.32 -21.67 11.18
CA PHE A 207 12.22 -21.41 9.73
C PHE A 207 13.22 -20.35 9.25
N PHE A 208 13.51 -19.33 10.05
CA PHE A 208 14.43 -18.27 9.68
C PHE A 208 15.87 -18.78 9.61
N ILE A 209 16.28 -19.66 10.54
CA ILE A 209 17.60 -20.31 10.50
C ILE A 209 17.72 -21.12 9.20
N LYS A 210 16.68 -21.87 8.83
CA LYS A 210 16.65 -22.61 7.56
C LYS A 210 16.74 -21.70 6.33
N ALA A 211 16.00 -20.59 6.30
CA ALA A 211 16.11 -19.61 5.23
C ALA A 211 17.55 -19.09 5.07
N PHE A 212 18.22 -18.78 6.19
CA PHE A 212 19.61 -18.32 6.22
C PHE A 212 20.62 -19.42 5.86
N GLU A 213 20.42 -20.68 6.27
CA GLU A 213 21.21 -21.83 5.82
C GLU A 213 21.15 -21.96 4.30
N TYR A 214 19.95 -21.90 3.71
CA TYR A 214 19.75 -21.99 2.28
C TYR A 214 20.37 -20.79 1.56
N ALA A 215 20.13 -19.56 2.04
CA ALA A 215 20.71 -18.38 1.43
C ALA A 215 22.25 -18.43 1.47
N ARG A 216 22.84 -18.78 2.63
CA ARG A 216 24.31 -18.90 2.76
C ARG A 216 24.89 -19.98 1.85
N LYS A 217 24.16 -21.07 1.63
CA LYS A 217 24.59 -22.16 0.74
C LYS A 217 24.70 -21.73 -0.73
N TYR A 218 23.83 -20.83 -1.21
CA TYR A 218 23.72 -20.50 -2.63
C TYR A 218 24.20 -19.10 -3.00
N VAL A 219 24.35 -18.20 -2.03
CA VAL A 219 24.72 -16.80 -2.28
C VAL A 219 26.12 -16.68 -2.93
N ALA A 220 26.24 -15.78 -3.91
CA ALA A 220 27.50 -15.46 -4.55
C ALA A 220 28.52 -14.84 -3.55
N PRO A 221 29.83 -15.09 -3.71
CA PRO A 221 30.86 -14.47 -2.88
C PRO A 221 30.78 -12.94 -2.90
N GLY A 222 30.84 -12.32 -1.72
CA GLY A 222 30.83 -10.87 -1.56
C GLY A 222 29.44 -10.23 -1.48
N VAL A 223 28.35 -11.02 -1.57
CA VAL A 223 26.99 -10.58 -1.30
C VAL A 223 26.63 -10.87 0.16
N ASP A 224 26.18 -9.85 0.88
CA ASP A 224 25.89 -9.94 2.31
C ASP A 224 24.44 -10.41 2.59
N LEU A 225 24.25 -11.19 3.64
CA LEU A 225 22.95 -11.68 4.09
C LEU A 225 22.48 -10.96 5.36
N PHE A 226 21.33 -10.31 5.28
CA PHE A 226 20.76 -9.47 6.33
C PHE A 226 19.48 -10.04 6.92
N TYR A 227 19.33 -9.88 8.24
CA TYR A 227 18.03 -9.89 8.91
C TYR A 227 17.50 -8.45 8.97
N ASN A 228 16.23 -8.21 8.62
CA ASN A 228 15.66 -6.87 8.52
C ASN A 228 14.35 -6.75 9.35
N ASP A 229 14.18 -5.66 10.11
CA ASP A 229 12.98 -5.45 10.95
C ASP A 229 12.68 -3.97 11.24
N TYR A 230 11.39 -3.64 11.46
CA TYR A 230 10.93 -2.33 11.95
C TYR A 230 11.00 -2.24 13.47
N GLU A 231 10.96 -1.01 13.99
CA GLU A 231 11.01 -0.74 15.45
C GLU A 231 12.21 -1.42 16.15
N ALA A 232 13.27 -1.71 15.40
CA ALA A 232 14.49 -2.34 15.89
C ALA A 232 15.25 -1.47 16.92
N ALA A 233 14.83 -0.22 17.11
CA ALA A 233 15.35 0.67 18.14
C ALA A 233 14.59 0.56 19.48
N GLU A 234 13.41 -0.04 19.50
CA GLU A 234 12.64 -0.23 20.73
C GLU A 234 13.40 -1.17 21.67
N PRO A 235 13.67 -0.79 22.94
CA PRO A 235 14.56 -1.57 23.80
C PRO A 235 14.18 -3.04 23.91
N TRP A 236 12.89 -3.34 24.09
CA TRP A 236 12.41 -4.72 24.21
C TRP A 236 12.60 -5.50 22.90
N LYS A 237 12.31 -4.89 21.75
CA LYS A 237 12.36 -5.55 20.44
C LYS A 237 13.81 -5.74 20.01
N ARG A 238 14.63 -4.71 20.21
CA ARG A 238 16.08 -4.74 20.03
C ARG A 238 16.70 -5.91 20.78
N ASP A 239 16.46 -5.98 22.09
CA ASP A 239 17.05 -7.01 22.95
C ASP A 239 16.57 -8.41 22.53
N TYR A 240 15.29 -8.55 22.17
CA TYR A 240 14.76 -9.81 21.66
C TYR A 240 15.40 -10.23 20.33
N ILE A 241 15.56 -9.31 19.37
CA ILE A 241 16.23 -9.56 18.09
C ILE A 241 17.68 -10.01 18.33
N ILE A 242 18.41 -9.33 19.21
CA ILE A 242 19.80 -9.66 19.53
C ILE A 242 19.90 -11.08 20.09
N GLU A 243 19.11 -11.38 21.12
CA GLU A 243 19.21 -12.64 21.86
C GLU A 243 18.66 -13.85 21.08
N HIS A 244 17.54 -13.68 20.39
CA HIS A 244 16.77 -14.80 19.82
C HIS A 244 16.87 -14.93 18.31
N VAL A 245 17.38 -13.91 17.60
CA VAL A 245 17.54 -13.95 16.13
C VAL A 245 19.01 -13.89 15.74
N LEU A 246 19.68 -12.79 16.09
CA LEU A 246 21.04 -12.53 15.61
C LEU A 246 22.07 -13.47 16.22
N LYS A 247 22.07 -13.69 17.54
CA LYS A 247 23.02 -14.62 18.19
C LYS A 247 22.94 -16.05 17.62
N PRO A 248 21.75 -16.69 17.47
CA PRO A 248 21.66 -18.00 16.83
C PRO A 248 22.20 -18.02 15.40
N LEU A 249 21.91 -17.00 14.59
CA LEU A 249 22.44 -16.91 13.22
C LEU A 249 23.95 -16.69 13.19
N MET A 250 24.50 -15.96 14.16
CA MET A 250 25.93 -15.70 14.29
C MET A 250 26.72 -16.93 14.72
N GLU A 251 26.17 -17.73 15.64
CA GLU A 251 26.77 -18.99 16.09
C GLU A 251 27.04 -19.94 14.90
N GLU A 252 26.09 -20.00 13.96
CA GLU A 252 26.18 -20.79 12.74
C GLU A 252 26.82 -20.03 11.55
N LYS A 253 27.27 -18.77 11.76
CA LYS A 253 27.90 -17.91 10.74
C LYS A 253 27.03 -17.69 9.50
N LEU A 254 25.72 -17.59 9.69
CA LEU A 254 24.77 -17.48 8.60
C LEU A 254 24.45 -16.03 8.22
N VAL A 255 24.54 -15.09 9.16
CA VAL A 255 24.20 -13.67 8.97
C VAL A 255 25.44 -12.78 8.86
N ASP A 256 25.42 -11.80 7.94
CA ASP A 256 26.48 -10.80 7.77
C ASP A 256 26.10 -9.45 8.40
N GLY A 257 24.79 -9.17 8.53
CA GLY A 257 24.34 -7.87 8.99
C GLY A 257 22.92 -7.80 9.56
N MET A 258 22.67 -6.70 10.26
CA MET A 258 21.36 -6.27 10.76
C MET A 258 20.84 -5.10 9.91
N GLY A 259 19.59 -5.18 9.48
CA GLY A 259 18.85 -4.14 8.79
C GLY A 259 17.85 -3.47 9.74
N MET A 260 18.02 -2.18 9.99
CA MET A 260 17.06 -1.37 10.74
C MET A 260 16.21 -0.60 9.74
N GLN A 261 14.95 -1.00 9.55
CA GLN A 261 14.04 -0.35 8.58
C GLN A 261 13.97 1.15 8.85
N SER A 262 13.75 1.52 10.11
CA SER A 262 13.74 2.93 10.54
C SER A 262 12.63 3.73 9.90
N HIS A 263 11.41 3.19 9.95
CA HIS A 263 10.18 3.97 9.81
C HIS A 263 9.94 4.76 11.11
N LEU A 264 10.24 6.05 11.09
CA LEU A 264 10.25 6.89 12.30
C LEU A 264 9.03 7.84 12.30
N LEU A 265 8.77 8.41 13.47
CA LEU A 265 7.85 9.53 13.67
C LEU A 265 8.66 10.79 14.02
N MET A 266 8.00 11.95 14.03
CA MET A 266 8.61 13.23 14.43
C MET A 266 9.09 13.27 15.89
N ASP A 267 8.56 12.39 16.74
CA ASP A 267 8.84 12.34 18.18
C ASP A 267 9.28 10.94 18.67
N HIS A 268 9.24 9.93 17.81
CA HIS A 268 9.52 8.53 18.18
C HIS A 268 10.36 7.81 17.11
N PRO A 269 11.25 6.88 17.47
CA PRO A 269 11.79 6.64 18.82
C PRO A 269 12.59 7.84 19.32
N ASP A 270 12.89 7.83 20.63
CA ASP A 270 13.83 8.78 21.21
C ASP A 270 15.26 8.55 20.66
N LEU A 271 16.01 9.64 20.49
CA LEU A 271 17.36 9.63 19.90
C LEU A 271 18.34 8.74 20.69
N GLU A 272 18.26 8.72 22.02
CA GLU A 272 19.19 7.93 22.85
C GLU A 272 18.88 6.43 22.73
N ASN A 273 17.60 6.06 22.66
CA ASN A 273 17.21 4.67 22.39
C ASN A 273 17.72 4.21 21.03
N TYR A 274 17.56 5.04 20.00
CA TYR A 274 18.02 4.72 18.66
C TYR A 274 19.55 4.60 18.59
N LYS A 275 20.28 5.56 19.17
CA LYS A 275 21.74 5.50 19.27
C LYS A 275 22.20 4.26 20.02
N THR A 276 21.57 3.94 21.14
CA THR A 276 21.87 2.72 21.90
C THR A 276 21.66 1.48 21.05
N ALA A 277 20.59 1.40 20.26
CA ALA A 277 20.35 0.28 19.35
C ALA A 277 21.43 0.16 18.28
N VAL A 278 21.82 1.26 17.63
CA VAL A 278 22.93 1.30 16.66
C VAL A 278 24.22 0.77 17.26
N GLU A 279 24.59 1.22 18.46
CA GLU A 279 25.81 0.79 19.15
C GLU A 279 25.74 -0.68 19.60
N MET A 280 24.57 -1.15 20.07
CA MET A 280 24.38 -2.54 20.50
C MET A 280 24.43 -3.53 19.32
N TYR A 281 23.79 -3.21 18.19
CA TYR A 281 23.93 -4.01 16.98
C TYR A 281 25.36 -3.96 16.44
N GLY A 282 26.00 -2.79 16.47
CA GLY A 282 27.40 -2.62 16.08
C GLY A 282 28.38 -3.46 16.92
N ALA A 283 28.13 -3.58 18.23
CA ALA A 283 28.94 -4.37 19.15
C ALA A 283 28.90 -5.88 18.87
N LEU A 284 27.94 -6.38 18.10
CA LEU A 284 27.90 -7.76 17.61
C LEU A 284 28.97 -8.05 16.54
N GLY A 285 29.62 -7.02 15.99
CA GLY A 285 30.59 -7.15 14.90
C GLY A 285 29.95 -7.38 13.53
N LEU A 286 28.64 -7.26 13.43
CA LEU A 286 27.87 -7.35 12.19
C LEU A 286 27.94 -6.04 11.39
N LYS A 287 27.67 -6.11 10.08
CA LYS A 287 27.35 -4.91 9.29
C LYS A 287 25.99 -4.37 9.72
N LEU A 288 25.83 -3.05 9.67
CA LEU A 288 24.55 -2.40 9.94
C LEU A 288 24.09 -1.64 8.69
N ASN A 289 22.84 -1.86 8.29
CA ASN A 289 22.19 -1.06 7.26
C ASN A 289 20.97 -0.37 7.88
N ILE A 290 20.79 0.93 7.59
CA ILE A 290 19.52 1.61 7.75
C ILE A 290 18.78 1.44 6.42
N THR A 291 17.67 0.72 6.40
CA THR A 291 17.20 0.06 5.17
C THR A 291 15.98 0.71 4.52
N GLU A 292 15.13 1.38 5.29
CA GLU A 292 13.80 1.87 4.86
C GLU A 292 13.47 3.23 5.53
N LEU A 293 14.46 4.12 5.59
CA LEU A 293 14.36 5.36 6.33
C LEU A 293 13.28 6.29 5.77
N ASP A 294 12.28 6.56 6.58
CA ASP A 294 11.31 7.63 6.39
C ASP A 294 10.90 8.20 7.77
N MET A 295 10.40 9.43 7.79
CA MET A 295 9.94 10.10 9.02
C MET A 295 8.54 10.65 8.80
N HIS A 296 7.52 9.93 9.24
CA HIS A 296 6.14 10.34 9.04
C HIS A 296 5.88 11.74 9.60
N ASN A 297 5.40 12.63 8.74
CA ASN A 297 5.04 14.00 9.07
C ASN A 297 3.84 14.43 8.21
N ALA A 298 2.71 14.74 8.84
CA ALA A 298 1.48 15.13 8.14
C ALA A 298 1.28 16.65 8.05
N ASP A 299 2.10 17.45 8.73
CA ASP A 299 1.97 18.91 8.74
C ASP A 299 2.91 19.54 7.69
N PRO A 300 2.36 20.14 6.60
CA PRO A 300 3.14 20.77 5.54
C PRO A 300 3.63 22.20 5.88
N SER A 301 3.44 22.70 7.11
CA SER A 301 3.93 24.02 7.50
C SER A 301 5.45 24.13 7.38
N ASP A 302 5.94 25.34 7.07
CA ASP A 302 7.38 25.61 6.97
C ASP A 302 8.09 25.30 8.30
N GLU A 303 7.45 25.60 9.43
CA GLU A 303 7.96 25.26 10.77
C GLU A 303 8.09 23.75 10.99
N SER A 304 7.10 22.97 10.55
CA SER A 304 7.14 21.51 10.64
C SER A 304 8.17 20.89 9.70
N MET A 305 8.32 21.42 8.49
CA MET A 305 9.35 20.99 7.53
C MET A 305 10.76 21.28 8.03
N HIS A 306 10.95 22.42 8.71
CA HIS A 306 12.21 22.73 9.39
C HIS A 306 12.50 21.76 10.54
N ALA A 307 11.49 21.44 11.36
CA ALA A 307 11.63 20.45 12.43
C ALA A 307 11.99 19.05 11.88
N LEU A 308 11.39 18.66 10.75
CA LEU A 308 11.74 17.43 10.03
C LEU A 308 13.21 17.43 9.60
N ALA A 309 13.70 18.55 9.06
CA ALA A 309 15.09 18.70 8.64
C ALA A 309 16.07 18.56 9.81
N LEU A 310 15.77 19.20 10.95
CA LEU A 310 16.56 19.08 12.18
C LEU A 310 16.58 17.64 12.70
N ARG A 311 15.45 16.94 12.65
CA ARG A 311 15.38 15.55 13.08
C ARG A 311 16.23 14.64 12.19
N TYR A 312 16.13 14.77 10.87
CA TYR A 312 17.02 14.06 9.94
C TYR A 312 18.50 14.32 10.24
N LYS A 313 18.87 15.58 10.52
CA LYS A 313 20.23 15.97 10.91
C LYS A 313 20.71 15.25 12.18
N GLU A 314 19.85 15.09 13.18
CA GLU A 314 20.18 14.38 14.43
C GLU A 314 20.45 12.88 14.18
N PHE A 315 19.61 12.20 13.40
CA PHE A 315 19.82 10.79 13.06
C PHE A 315 21.08 10.58 12.21
N PHE A 316 21.34 11.43 11.22
CA PHE A 316 22.56 11.32 10.42
C PHE A 316 23.85 11.60 11.21
N LYS A 317 23.80 12.43 12.26
CA LYS A 317 24.91 12.56 13.21
C LYS A 317 25.16 11.26 13.95
N ILE A 318 24.11 10.60 14.45
CA ILE A 318 24.24 9.28 15.09
C ILE A 318 24.92 8.29 14.13
N TYR A 319 24.52 8.27 12.85
CA TYR A 319 25.07 7.34 11.87
C TYR A 319 26.57 7.61 11.60
N LEU A 320 26.94 8.87 11.35
CA LEU A 320 28.34 9.20 11.10
C LEU A 320 29.22 9.02 12.34
N ASP A 321 28.74 9.40 13.53
CA ASP A 321 29.48 9.24 14.77
C ASP A 321 29.74 7.76 15.06
N ALA A 322 28.72 6.91 14.92
CA ALA A 322 28.87 5.46 15.10
C ALA A 322 29.84 4.85 14.09
N LYS A 323 29.77 5.28 12.81
CA LYS A 323 30.69 4.82 11.76
C LYS A 323 32.13 5.27 12.01
N LYS A 324 32.35 6.55 12.30
CA LYS A 324 33.69 7.15 12.48
C LYS A 324 34.38 6.67 13.75
N SER A 325 33.62 6.50 14.83
CA SER A 325 34.14 5.96 16.10
C SER A 325 34.41 4.45 16.05
N GLY A 326 33.93 3.76 15.01
CA GLY A 326 34.02 2.30 14.89
C GLY A 326 33.05 1.54 15.79
N LYS A 327 32.10 2.23 16.44
CA LYS A 327 31.08 1.61 17.29
C LYS A 327 30.07 0.80 16.50
N ALA A 328 29.80 1.17 15.24
CA ALA A 328 28.98 0.38 14.33
C ALA A 328 29.55 0.44 12.92
N ASN A 329 29.58 -0.70 12.23
CA ASN A 329 29.95 -0.75 10.83
C ASN A 329 28.74 -0.48 9.93
N ILE A 330 28.28 0.77 9.92
CA ILE A 330 27.18 1.19 9.02
C ILE A 330 27.68 1.16 7.58
N THR A 331 27.03 0.39 6.71
CA THR A 331 27.44 0.21 5.31
C THR A 331 26.45 0.80 4.29
N SER A 332 25.22 1.07 4.70
CA SER A 332 24.17 1.68 3.86
C SER A 332 23.16 2.44 4.69
N VAL A 333 22.67 3.56 4.14
CA VAL A 333 21.46 4.26 4.59
C VAL A 333 20.56 4.45 3.37
N THR A 334 19.37 3.84 3.40
CA THR A 334 18.42 3.83 2.29
C THR A 334 17.11 4.47 2.72
N PHE A 335 16.63 5.46 1.95
CA PHE A 335 15.32 6.09 2.14
C PHE A 335 14.21 5.24 1.52
N TRP A 336 13.03 5.16 2.15
CA TRP A 336 11.92 4.39 1.60
C TRP A 336 11.03 5.27 0.71
N ASN A 337 11.30 5.20 -0.60
CA ASN A 337 10.81 6.03 -1.70
C ASN A 337 11.68 7.27 -2.04
N LEU A 338 11.49 7.81 -3.26
CA LEU A 338 12.31 8.92 -3.80
C LEU A 338 11.80 10.30 -3.37
N ARG A 339 10.48 10.50 -3.36
CA ARG A 339 9.82 11.78 -3.07
C ARG A 339 8.63 11.57 -2.15
N ASP A 340 8.19 12.64 -1.50
CA ASP A 340 7.00 12.61 -0.64
C ASP A 340 5.76 12.02 -1.33
N GLU A 341 5.56 12.32 -2.61
CA GLU A 341 4.42 11.80 -3.40
C GLU A 341 4.51 10.30 -3.69
N ASP A 342 5.71 9.73 -3.59
CA ASP A 342 5.95 8.31 -3.82
C ASP A 342 5.80 7.49 -2.53
N SER A 343 5.69 8.14 -1.36
CA SER A 343 5.74 7.50 -0.05
C SER A 343 4.52 6.64 0.25
N TRP A 344 4.76 5.36 0.57
CA TRP A 344 3.74 4.41 1.05
C TRP A 344 2.94 4.87 2.29
N LEU A 345 3.55 5.73 3.13
CA LEU A 345 2.89 6.28 4.33
C LEU A 345 1.64 7.08 3.97
N THR A 346 1.64 7.75 2.81
CA THR A 346 0.46 8.47 2.31
C THR A 346 -0.61 7.44 1.95
N GLY A 347 -1.77 7.55 2.58
CA GLY A 347 -2.84 6.56 2.47
C GLY A 347 -2.74 5.43 3.50
N PHE A 348 -1.56 4.84 3.75
CA PHE A 348 -1.39 3.85 4.82
C PHE A 348 -1.70 4.43 6.20
N ARG A 349 -1.16 5.62 6.50
CA ARG A 349 -1.47 6.40 7.71
C ARG A 349 -2.82 7.13 7.64
N ARG A 350 -3.53 7.03 6.51
CA ARG A 350 -4.83 7.68 6.22
C ARG A 350 -4.80 9.20 6.24
N GLU A 351 -3.64 9.77 6.00
CA GLU A 351 -3.39 11.18 5.76
C GLU A 351 -2.23 11.33 4.77
N THR A 352 -2.05 12.54 4.22
CA THR A 352 -0.87 12.85 3.40
C THR A 352 0.33 12.97 4.31
N SER A 353 1.41 12.28 3.97
CA SER A 353 2.70 12.37 4.68
C SER A 353 3.73 13.05 3.78
N TYR A 354 4.66 13.79 4.38
CA TYR A 354 5.78 14.49 3.74
C TYR A 354 7.13 14.01 4.28
N PRO A 355 7.46 12.71 4.19
CA PRO A 355 8.44 12.10 5.06
C PRO A 355 9.88 12.08 4.52
N LEU A 356 10.10 12.51 3.27
CA LEU A 356 11.35 12.27 2.53
C LEU A 356 12.10 13.57 2.22
N LEU A 357 13.17 13.46 1.44
CA LEU A 357 14.09 14.56 1.13
C LEU A 357 13.70 15.38 -0.10
N PHE A 358 12.81 14.87 -0.94
CA PHE A 358 12.43 15.49 -2.21
C PHE A 358 10.90 15.57 -2.35
N GLN A 359 10.44 16.55 -3.12
CA GLN A 359 9.01 16.77 -3.39
C GLN A 359 8.78 17.22 -4.84
N GLY A 360 7.55 17.10 -5.32
CA GLY A 360 7.06 17.64 -6.58
C GLY A 360 7.94 17.25 -7.77
N LYS A 361 8.43 18.25 -8.50
CA LYS A 361 9.34 18.08 -9.65
C LYS A 361 10.79 17.75 -9.22
N CYS A 362 10.96 16.79 -8.30
CA CYS A 362 12.24 16.36 -7.74
C CYS A 362 12.99 17.48 -7.00
N GLN A 363 12.28 18.44 -6.40
CA GLN A 363 12.91 19.56 -5.68
C GLN A 363 13.42 19.09 -4.31
N ALA A 364 14.64 19.47 -3.94
CA ALA A 364 15.21 19.18 -2.63
C ALA A 364 14.52 19.99 -1.52
N LYS A 365 14.12 19.30 -0.45
CA LYS A 365 13.58 19.89 0.78
C LYS A 365 14.70 20.32 1.72
N GLU A 366 14.37 21.04 2.78
CA GLU A 366 15.36 21.44 3.80
C GLU A 366 16.08 20.24 4.44
N ALA A 367 15.38 19.12 4.63
CA ALA A 367 15.96 17.87 5.12
C ALA A 367 17.14 17.35 4.28
N TYR A 368 17.12 17.56 2.95
CA TYR A 368 18.23 17.22 2.06
C TYR A 368 19.50 17.98 2.46
N TYR A 369 19.39 19.30 2.62
CA TYR A 369 20.51 20.16 2.95
C TYR A 369 21.00 19.94 4.38
N ALA A 370 20.08 19.64 5.30
CA ALA A 370 20.40 19.37 6.69
C ALA A 370 21.27 18.11 6.83
N ILE A 371 21.02 17.04 6.05
CA ILE A 371 21.91 15.87 6.06
C ILE A 371 23.20 16.12 5.28
N LEU A 372 23.14 16.86 4.16
CA LEU A 372 24.34 17.20 3.39
C LEU A 372 25.36 17.99 4.25
N GLU A 373 24.89 18.92 5.08
CA GLU A 373 25.70 19.65 6.05
C GLU A 373 26.43 18.69 7.01
N VAL A 374 25.77 17.64 7.50
CA VAL A 374 26.36 16.66 8.43
C VAL A 374 27.56 15.97 7.79
N ALA A 375 27.44 15.54 6.53
CA ALA A 375 28.55 14.98 5.78
C ALA A 375 29.67 16.00 5.57
N LEU A 376 29.35 17.22 5.12
CA LEU A 376 30.33 18.26 4.81
C LEU A 376 31.16 18.67 6.03
N LYS A 377 30.51 18.95 7.17
CA LYS A 377 31.19 19.29 8.43
C LYS A 377 32.09 18.16 8.93
N SER A 378 31.71 16.92 8.66
CA SER A 378 32.51 15.77 9.08
C SER A 378 33.90 15.73 8.42
N TYR A 379 34.08 16.37 7.26
CA TYR A 379 35.38 16.55 6.61
C TYR A 379 36.18 17.72 7.21
N GLU A 380 35.51 18.81 7.61
CA GLU A 380 36.16 19.96 8.25
C GLU A 380 36.82 19.58 9.58
N ASP A 381 36.13 18.78 10.40
CA ASP A 381 36.65 18.24 11.67
C ASP A 381 37.90 17.37 11.48
N THR A 382 38.07 16.74 10.30
CA THR A 382 39.28 15.96 9.98
C THR A 382 40.42 16.78 9.40
N ALA A 383 40.14 17.99 8.88
CA ALA A 383 41.12 18.86 8.21
C ALA A 383 41.65 19.98 9.12
N ASN A 384 40.88 20.45 10.10
CA ASN A 384 41.22 21.58 10.97
C ASN A 384 41.15 21.22 12.46
N ALA A 385 42.11 20.43 12.95
CA ALA A 385 42.31 20.25 14.39
C ALA A 385 42.85 21.52 15.11
N GLU A 386 43.19 22.60 14.39
CA GLU A 386 43.80 23.82 14.97
C GLU A 386 43.19 25.17 14.51
N SER A 387 42.03 25.24 13.86
CA SER A 387 41.41 26.56 13.57
C SER A 387 39.88 26.58 13.56
N LYS A 388 39.34 27.55 14.31
CA LYS A 388 37.95 28.03 14.45
C LYS A 388 36.87 27.28 13.67
N GLN A 389 35.98 26.65 14.44
CA GLN A 389 34.66 26.16 14.08
C GLN A 389 33.96 27.13 13.10
N SER A 390 33.71 26.68 11.86
CA SER A 390 32.86 27.40 10.92
C SER A 390 31.41 27.26 11.43
N ASN A 391 30.70 28.38 11.54
CA ASN A 391 29.35 28.44 12.09
C ASN A 391 28.30 28.37 10.96
N THR A 392 28.60 27.64 9.89
CA THR A 392 27.73 27.50 8.72
C THR A 392 26.48 26.72 9.07
N ASP A 393 25.31 27.32 8.88
CA ASP A 393 24.02 26.65 9.03
C ASP A 393 23.64 25.94 7.72
N PHE A 394 22.69 24.98 7.72
CA PHE A 394 22.26 24.37 6.45
C PHE A 394 21.58 25.38 5.52
N ALA A 395 21.15 26.54 6.04
CA ALA A 395 20.75 27.68 5.22
C ALA A 395 21.90 28.18 4.34
N ASP A 396 23.13 28.27 4.89
CA ASP A 396 24.33 28.66 4.15
C ASP A 396 24.74 27.56 3.15
N ILE A 397 24.61 26.28 3.55
CA ILE A 397 24.85 25.13 2.64
C ILE A 397 23.86 25.13 1.48
N LYS A 398 22.60 25.48 1.72
CA LYS A 398 21.57 25.59 0.67
C LYS A 398 21.91 26.69 -0.34
N GLU A 399 22.53 27.79 0.09
CA GLU A 399 23.00 28.83 -0.82
C GLU A 399 24.25 28.39 -1.60
N GLU A 400 25.21 27.74 -0.95
CA GLU A 400 26.49 27.37 -1.57
C GLU A 400 26.43 26.12 -2.45
N TYR A 401 25.63 25.13 -2.06
CA TYR A 401 25.51 23.81 -2.70
C TYR A 401 24.08 23.54 -3.18
N LYS A 402 23.37 24.60 -3.57
CA LYS A 402 22.01 24.50 -4.09
C LYS A 402 21.94 23.45 -5.20
N TRP A 403 21.13 22.42 -4.99
CA TRP A 403 20.84 21.44 -6.03
C TRP A 403 19.42 21.68 -6.54
N GLU A 404 19.33 22.10 -7.79
CA GLU A 404 18.07 22.25 -8.52
C GLU A 404 18.14 21.44 -9.81
N PRO A 405 17.21 20.48 -10.01
CA PRO A 405 17.19 19.72 -11.24
C PRO A 405 16.72 20.59 -12.41
N ASP A 406 17.52 20.67 -13.47
CA ASP A 406 17.15 21.29 -14.77
C ASP A 406 16.62 20.21 -15.73
N TYR A 407 15.61 19.46 -15.27
CA TYR A 407 14.97 18.43 -16.10
C TYR A 407 13.91 19.06 -16.99
N SER A 408 13.81 18.59 -18.23
CA SER A 408 12.79 19.07 -19.14
C SER A 408 11.39 18.64 -18.67
N ASP A 409 10.35 19.39 -19.01
CA ASP A 409 8.96 18.99 -18.70
C ASP A 409 8.60 17.61 -19.27
N GLU A 410 9.26 17.20 -20.36
CA GLU A 410 9.09 15.89 -20.97
C GLU A 410 9.67 14.75 -20.12
N ASP A 411 10.68 15.01 -19.29
CA ASP A 411 11.31 14.02 -18.42
C ASP A 411 10.39 13.60 -17.27
N TYR A 412 9.45 14.46 -16.88
CA TYR A 412 8.45 14.17 -15.85
C TYR A 412 7.26 13.35 -16.37
N LEU A 413 7.19 13.10 -17.68
CA LEU A 413 6.14 12.29 -18.27
C LEU A 413 6.45 10.80 -18.12
N LEU A 414 5.42 10.03 -17.76
CA LEU A 414 5.49 8.59 -17.69
C LEU A 414 5.58 7.99 -19.12
N LYS A 415 6.66 7.25 -19.40
CA LYS A 415 6.97 6.67 -20.72
C LYS A 415 7.23 5.17 -20.62
N GLY A 416 6.81 4.42 -21.64
CA GLY A 416 7.22 3.02 -21.82
C GLY A 416 6.59 2.00 -20.86
N MET A 417 5.78 2.39 -19.88
CA MET A 417 4.79 1.46 -19.33
C MET A 417 3.83 1.11 -20.48
N PRO A 418 3.29 -0.12 -20.54
CA PRO A 418 2.09 -0.35 -21.32
C PRO A 418 1.05 0.68 -20.86
N GLN A 419 0.80 1.72 -21.67
CA GLN A 419 -0.35 2.61 -21.52
C GLN A 419 -1.62 1.86 -21.94
N ASN A 420 -1.71 0.57 -21.62
CA ASN A 420 -2.92 -0.22 -21.77
C ASN A 420 -3.78 0.03 -20.53
N GLY A 421 -4.17 1.30 -20.41
CA GLY A 421 -4.93 1.86 -19.32
C GLY A 421 -5.15 3.33 -19.65
N PRO A 422 -6.37 3.87 -19.58
CA PRO A 422 -6.58 5.29 -19.83
C PRO A 422 -5.78 6.10 -18.80
N GLN A 423 -5.26 7.27 -19.17
CA GLN A 423 -4.73 8.23 -18.19
C GLN A 423 -5.86 8.60 -17.20
N ILE A 424 -5.61 8.48 -15.90
CA ILE A 424 -6.63 8.60 -14.83
C ILE A 424 -6.23 9.69 -13.85
N LYS A 425 -7.08 10.70 -13.70
CA LYS A 425 -7.04 11.62 -12.57
C LYS A 425 -7.78 11.01 -11.39
N ARG A 426 -7.07 10.80 -10.28
CA ARG A 426 -7.59 10.22 -9.03
C ARG A 426 -7.46 11.21 -7.87
N PHE A 427 -8.52 11.35 -7.07
CA PHE A 427 -8.50 12.16 -5.85
C PHE A 427 -9.68 11.81 -4.95
N ARG A 428 -9.61 12.19 -3.68
CA ARG A 428 -10.65 11.95 -2.67
C ARG A 428 -11.19 13.29 -2.15
N GLU A 429 -12.51 13.41 -2.03
CA GLU A 429 -13.18 14.62 -1.51
C GLU A 429 -14.29 14.26 -0.52
N ASN A 430 -14.36 14.99 0.61
CA ASN A 430 -15.49 14.90 1.53
C ASN A 430 -16.74 15.50 0.88
N ILE A 431 -17.90 14.85 1.02
CA ILE A 431 -19.18 15.36 0.49
C ILE A 431 -19.91 16.27 1.51
N TYR A 432 -19.46 16.25 2.75
CA TYR A 432 -19.90 17.12 3.84
C TYR A 432 -18.78 18.07 4.23
N GLN A 433 -19.15 19.31 4.58
CA GLN A 433 -18.22 20.26 5.18
C GLN A 433 -18.04 19.96 6.68
N ASP A 434 -16.97 20.51 7.26
CA ASP A 434 -16.69 20.36 8.68
C ASP A 434 -17.89 20.81 9.54
N GLY A 435 -18.36 19.91 10.41
CA GLY A 435 -19.50 20.16 11.28
C GLY A 435 -20.88 19.88 10.68
N GLU A 436 -21.00 19.56 9.38
CA GLU A 436 -22.29 19.17 8.78
C GLU A 436 -22.68 17.72 9.08
N TYR A 437 -21.69 16.83 9.16
CA TYR A 437 -21.89 15.40 9.39
C TYR A 437 -21.67 15.05 10.87
N ASN A 438 -22.67 14.42 11.49
CA ASN A 438 -22.71 14.23 12.95
C ASN A 438 -23.20 12.85 13.40
N TYR A 439 -22.96 11.80 12.60
CA TYR A 439 -23.27 10.44 13.01
C TYR A 439 -22.46 10.04 14.26
N ALA A 440 -23.14 9.54 15.29
CA ALA A 440 -22.56 9.34 16.62
C ALA A 440 -21.38 8.35 16.64
N ALA A 441 -21.43 7.31 15.80
CA ALA A 441 -20.37 6.32 15.63
C ALA A 441 -19.50 6.60 14.38
N ALA A 442 -19.26 7.88 14.08
CA ALA A 442 -18.40 8.27 12.96
C ALA A 442 -16.91 8.02 13.23
N TYR A 443 -16.45 8.15 14.48
CA TYR A 443 -15.02 8.00 14.82
C TYR A 443 -14.07 8.87 13.97
N GLY A 444 -14.50 10.11 13.67
CA GLY A 444 -13.77 11.05 12.81
C GLY A 444 -13.86 10.75 11.31
N PHE A 445 -14.64 9.74 10.89
CA PHE A 445 -14.99 9.55 9.49
C PHE A 445 -15.89 10.67 8.99
N THR A 446 -15.73 11.03 7.72
CA THR A 446 -16.70 11.85 6.98
C THR A 446 -16.95 11.16 5.63
N PRO A 447 -18.23 10.96 5.23
CA PRO A 447 -18.56 10.39 3.93
C PRO A 447 -17.87 11.11 2.79
N ASN A 448 -17.38 10.34 1.83
CA ASN A 448 -16.50 10.85 0.79
C ASN A 448 -16.62 10.11 -0.53
N VAL A 449 -16.20 10.79 -1.60
CA VAL A 449 -16.09 10.20 -2.93
C VAL A 449 -14.63 10.11 -3.34
N PHE A 450 -14.27 8.96 -3.91
CA PHE A 450 -13.00 8.77 -4.61
C PHE A 450 -13.23 8.79 -6.12
N ALA A 451 -12.59 9.71 -6.81
CA ALA A 451 -12.81 9.99 -8.22
C ALA A 451 -11.84 9.20 -9.13
N TYR A 452 -12.35 8.76 -10.27
CA TYR A 452 -11.63 8.16 -11.39
C TYR A 452 -12.07 8.89 -12.66
N LEU A 453 -11.33 9.94 -13.03
CA LEU A 453 -11.69 10.83 -14.14
C LEU A 453 -10.72 10.69 -15.30
N HIS A 454 -11.22 10.83 -16.51
CA HIS A 454 -10.37 10.99 -17.68
C HIS A 454 -9.70 12.37 -17.62
N GLU A 455 -8.43 12.47 -18.02
CA GLU A 455 -7.69 13.74 -17.97
C GLU A 455 -8.16 14.76 -19.01
N ASP A 456 -8.85 14.33 -20.05
CA ASP A 456 -9.39 15.22 -21.07
C ASP A 456 -10.56 16.09 -20.55
N SER A 457 -10.85 17.17 -21.27
CA SER A 457 -11.94 18.10 -20.98
C SER A 457 -13.30 17.64 -21.54
N LYS A 458 -13.43 16.38 -21.98
CA LYS A 458 -14.66 15.90 -22.62
C LYS A 458 -15.72 15.62 -21.55
N LYS A 459 -16.89 16.25 -21.68
CA LYS A 459 -18.05 15.90 -20.86
C LYS A 459 -18.50 14.46 -21.14
N ARG A 460 -18.57 13.64 -20.08
CA ARG A 460 -18.86 12.20 -20.13
C ARG A 460 -20.01 11.81 -19.21
N PRO A 461 -20.73 10.70 -19.49
CA PRO A 461 -21.62 10.10 -18.51
C PRO A 461 -20.89 9.80 -17.20
N CYS A 462 -21.60 9.92 -16.08
CA CYS A 462 -21.08 9.69 -14.74
C CYS A 462 -21.60 8.37 -14.18
N MET A 463 -20.74 7.58 -13.53
CA MET A 463 -21.13 6.44 -12.69
C MET A 463 -20.75 6.75 -11.24
N LEU A 464 -21.67 6.56 -10.29
CA LEU A 464 -21.37 6.53 -8.86
C LEU A 464 -21.53 5.09 -8.36
N VAL A 465 -20.44 4.50 -7.89
CA VAL A 465 -20.35 3.14 -7.35
C VAL A 465 -20.52 3.18 -5.84
N ILE A 466 -21.41 2.33 -5.31
CA ILE A 466 -21.72 2.18 -3.90
C ILE A 466 -21.38 0.73 -3.50
N PRO A 467 -20.23 0.52 -2.82
CA PRO A 467 -19.85 -0.80 -2.34
C PRO A 467 -20.90 -1.40 -1.38
N GLY A 468 -20.96 -2.72 -1.30
CA GLY A 468 -21.73 -3.44 -0.28
C GLY A 468 -20.93 -3.63 1.01
N GLY A 469 -21.30 -4.65 1.80
CA GLY A 469 -20.70 -4.91 3.12
C GLY A 469 -21.70 -4.94 4.28
N GLY A 470 -22.97 -5.26 3.99
CA GLY A 470 -24.00 -5.48 5.02
C GLY A 470 -24.32 -4.26 5.88
N TYR A 471 -24.08 -3.05 5.37
CA TYR A 471 -24.10 -1.79 6.14
C TYR A 471 -23.03 -1.67 7.25
N CYS A 472 -22.21 -2.70 7.45
CA CYS A 472 -21.13 -2.72 8.42
C CYS A 472 -19.83 -2.13 7.84
N MET A 473 -19.68 -2.16 6.52
CA MET A 473 -18.50 -1.67 5.81
C MET A 473 -18.82 -1.32 4.36
N CYS A 474 -17.87 -0.68 3.69
CA CYS A 474 -17.83 -0.54 2.22
C CYS A 474 -16.74 -1.48 1.68
N CYS A 475 -17.11 -2.70 1.26
CA CYS A 475 -16.16 -3.73 0.81
C CYS A 475 -15.27 -3.23 -0.34
N SER A 476 -13.95 -3.37 -0.19
CA SER A 476 -12.97 -2.86 -1.18
C SER A 476 -13.18 -3.44 -2.58
N HIS A 477 -13.45 -4.75 -2.68
CA HIS A 477 -13.61 -5.44 -3.98
C HIS A 477 -14.86 -5.01 -4.77
N GLU A 478 -15.77 -4.24 -4.17
CA GLU A 478 -16.95 -3.65 -4.82
C GLU A 478 -16.79 -2.15 -5.09
N GLY A 479 -15.60 -1.59 -4.84
CA GLY A 479 -15.24 -0.19 -5.09
C GLY A 479 -14.44 0.00 -6.39
N GLU A 480 -13.12 -0.13 -6.33
CA GLU A 480 -12.24 0.22 -7.45
C GLU A 480 -12.42 -0.68 -8.68
N LEU A 481 -12.66 -1.98 -8.47
CA LEU A 481 -12.89 -2.96 -9.55
C LEU A 481 -14.00 -2.52 -10.52
N PRO A 482 -15.26 -2.33 -10.06
CA PRO A 482 -16.32 -1.83 -10.93
C PRO A 482 -16.07 -0.39 -11.39
N ALA A 483 -15.39 0.44 -10.59
CA ALA A 483 -15.05 1.80 -11.03
C ALA A 483 -14.18 1.79 -12.29
N MET A 484 -13.14 0.96 -12.28
CA MET A 484 -12.23 0.77 -13.41
C MET A 484 -12.91 0.15 -14.63
N GLU A 485 -13.88 -0.73 -14.42
CA GLU A 485 -14.66 -1.35 -15.50
C GLU A 485 -15.44 -0.30 -16.32
N PHE A 486 -16.19 0.58 -15.65
CA PHE A 486 -16.98 1.61 -16.34
C PHE A 486 -16.14 2.81 -16.78
N PHE A 487 -15.05 3.09 -16.08
CA PHE A 487 -14.04 4.04 -16.52
C PHE A 487 -13.41 3.61 -17.85
N GLY A 488 -13.03 2.33 -17.99
CA GLY A 488 -12.53 1.76 -19.24
C GLY A 488 -13.53 1.84 -20.40
N ARG A 489 -14.83 1.97 -20.10
CA ARG A 489 -15.92 2.18 -21.08
C ARG A 489 -16.17 3.66 -21.43
N GLY A 490 -15.39 4.57 -20.86
CA GLY A 490 -15.38 5.99 -21.20
C GLY A 490 -16.25 6.89 -20.31
N MET A 491 -16.70 6.38 -19.17
CA MET A 491 -17.41 7.15 -18.14
C MET A 491 -16.41 7.79 -17.16
N ASN A 492 -16.78 8.91 -16.57
CA ASN A 492 -16.12 9.38 -15.34
C ASN A 492 -16.80 8.70 -14.15
N VAL A 493 -16.01 8.17 -13.21
CA VAL A 493 -16.54 7.30 -12.16
C VAL A 493 -16.14 7.81 -10.78
N PHE A 494 -17.04 7.65 -9.82
CA PHE A 494 -16.81 7.94 -8.42
C PHE A 494 -17.15 6.69 -7.60
N VAL A 495 -16.43 6.45 -6.52
CA VAL A 495 -16.77 5.45 -5.51
C VAL A 495 -17.15 6.18 -4.22
N LEU A 496 -18.34 5.92 -3.69
CA LEU A 496 -18.82 6.50 -2.44
C LEU A 496 -18.44 5.61 -1.24
N SER A 497 -17.62 6.15 -0.34
CA SER A 497 -17.50 5.64 1.02
C SER A 497 -18.58 6.31 1.85
N TYR A 498 -19.65 5.59 2.16
CA TYR A 498 -20.81 6.08 2.90
C TYR A 498 -20.81 5.60 4.36
N THR A 499 -21.72 6.14 5.15
CA THR A 499 -21.84 5.80 6.57
C THR A 499 -22.21 4.32 6.75
N THR A 500 -21.34 3.62 7.46
CA THR A 500 -21.48 2.21 7.85
C THR A 500 -21.11 2.05 9.32
N ASP A 501 -21.58 1.00 9.97
CA ASP A 501 -21.24 0.78 11.38
C ASP A 501 -20.87 -0.67 11.65
N ILE A 502 -19.56 -0.96 11.55
CA ILE A 502 -19.00 -2.27 11.90
C ILE A 502 -19.19 -2.59 13.39
N THR A 503 -19.38 -1.58 14.24
CA THR A 503 -19.60 -1.77 15.68
C THR A 503 -21.04 -2.13 16.00
N MET A 504 -21.96 -1.92 15.06
CA MET A 504 -23.40 -2.15 15.20
C MET A 504 -23.97 -1.50 16.47
N SER A 505 -23.40 -0.37 16.88
CA SER A 505 -23.70 0.26 18.17
C SER A 505 -24.70 1.40 18.04
N VAL A 506 -24.82 1.97 16.85
CA VAL A 506 -25.77 3.04 16.53
C VAL A 506 -26.50 2.67 15.24
N PRO A 507 -27.83 2.47 15.26
CA PRO A 507 -28.59 2.24 14.02
C PRO A 507 -28.36 3.36 13.01
N LEU A 508 -28.08 3.00 11.76
CA LEU A 508 -27.75 3.96 10.69
C LEU A 508 -28.97 4.78 10.24
N LYS A 509 -30.17 4.20 10.31
CA LYS A 509 -31.43 4.78 9.87
C LYS A 509 -31.32 5.37 8.45
N LYS A 510 -31.62 6.67 8.27
CA LYS A 510 -31.59 7.34 6.97
C LYS A 510 -30.21 7.82 6.54
N GLN A 511 -29.19 7.76 7.39
CA GLN A 511 -27.88 8.36 7.10
C GLN A 511 -27.27 7.84 5.78
N PRO A 512 -27.24 6.53 5.46
CA PRO A 512 -26.69 6.06 4.18
C PRO A 512 -27.46 6.58 2.96
N LEU A 513 -28.78 6.77 3.09
CA LEU A 513 -29.63 7.35 2.04
C LEU A 513 -29.38 8.86 1.88
N GLU A 514 -29.14 9.57 2.98
CA GLU A 514 -28.74 10.97 2.97
C GLU A 514 -27.35 11.14 2.34
N ASP A 515 -26.40 10.25 2.63
CA ASP A 515 -25.05 10.26 2.07
C ASP A 515 -25.05 10.11 0.55
N ILE A 516 -25.75 9.11 0.00
CA ILE A 516 -25.83 8.93 -1.46
C ILE A 516 -26.58 10.10 -2.12
N SER A 517 -27.65 10.61 -1.49
CA SER A 517 -28.37 11.79 -1.98
C SER A 517 -27.43 13.01 -2.05
N ARG A 518 -26.65 13.25 -0.99
CA ARG A 518 -25.63 14.29 -0.94
C ARG A 518 -24.54 14.06 -1.97
N ALA A 519 -24.05 12.84 -2.15
CA ALA A 519 -23.00 12.52 -3.12
C ALA A 519 -23.43 12.84 -4.56
N VAL A 520 -24.64 12.45 -4.96
CA VAL A 520 -25.19 12.79 -6.29
C VAL A 520 -25.26 14.30 -6.48
N ARG A 521 -25.77 15.04 -5.47
CA ARG A 521 -25.86 16.50 -5.52
C ARG A 521 -24.49 17.16 -5.55
N PHE A 522 -23.55 16.68 -4.76
CA PHE A 522 -22.16 17.14 -4.71
C PHE A 522 -21.49 17.00 -6.07
N ILE A 523 -21.61 15.83 -6.69
CA ILE A 523 -21.00 15.57 -8.00
C ILE A 523 -21.68 16.42 -9.09
N ARG A 524 -23.01 16.53 -9.10
CA ARG A 524 -23.74 17.40 -10.05
C ARG A 524 -23.39 18.88 -9.91
N LYS A 525 -23.28 19.39 -8.68
CA LYS A 525 -22.85 20.78 -8.41
C LYS A 525 -21.49 21.08 -9.03
N ASN A 526 -20.59 20.08 -9.00
CA ASN A 526 -19.22 20.17 -9.49
C ASN A 526 -19.05 19.58 -10.90
N ALA A 527 -20.13 19.45 -11.68
CA ALA A 527 -20.11 18.73 -12.94
C ALA A 527 -19.08 19.24 -13.95
N ASP A 528 -18.91 20.56 -14.03
CA ASP A 528 -17.92 21.19 -14.90
C ASP A 528 -16.48 20.90 -14.46
N LYS A 529 -16.21 20.90 -13.14
CA LYS A 529 -14.89 20.53 -12.57
C LYS A 529 -14.50 19.10 -12.92
N TYR A 530 -15.49 18.21 -13.02
CA TYR A 530 -15.28 16.78 -13.23
C TYR A 530 -15.48 16.34 -14.67
N ASN A 531 -15.72 17.25 -15.60
CA ASN A 531 -16.03 16.94 -17.00
C ASN A 531 -17.15 15.89 -17.14
N ILE A 532 -18.24 16.04 -16.37
CA ILE A 532 -19.39 15.14 -16.46
C ILE A 532 -20.59 15.82 -17.13
N ASP A 533 -21.43 15.00 -17.73
CA ASP A 533 -22.76 15.36 -18.20
C ASP A 533 -23.76 15.10 -17.04
N PRO A 534 -24.30 16.15 -16.39
CA PRO A 534 -25.14 16.00 -15.20
C PRO A 534 -26.49 15.32 -15.48
N GLU A 535 -26.90 15.24 -16.75
CA GLU A 535 -28.12 14.59 -17.24
C GLU A 535 -27.88 13.13 -17.67
N LYS A 536 -26.67 12.61 -17.45
CA LYS A 536 -26.28 11.21 -17.69
C LYS A 536 -25.60 10.63 -16.47
N PHE A 537 -26.31 10.64 -15.35
CA PHE A 537 -25.83 10.24 -14.05
C PHE A 537 -26.39 8.88 -13.64
N PHE A 538 -25.53 7.86 -13.61
CA PHE A 538 -25.88 6.51 -13.23
C PHE A 538 -25.36 6.20 -11.83
N ILE A 539 -26.11 5.39 -11.09
CA ILE A 539 -25.64 4.83 -9.81
C ILE A 539 -25.62 3.31 -9.89
N MET A 540 -24.68 2.71 -9.18
CA MET A 540 -24.43 1.28 -9.14
C MET A 540 -24.20 0.86 -7.70
N GLY A 541 -24.89 -0.15 -7.23
CA GLY A 541 -24.65 -0.71 -5.90
C GLY A 541 -24.59 -2.22 -5.88
N PHE A 542 -23.93 -2.74 -4.85
CA PHE A 542 -23.77 -4.18 -4.61
C PHE A 542 -24.35 -4.55 -3.24
N SER A 543 -25.15 -5.62 -3.15
CA SER A 543 -25.71 -6.11 -1.87
C SER A 543 -26.42 -5.00 -1.06
N ALA A 544 -25.94 -4.67 0.14
CA ALA A 544 -26.41 -3.54 0.94
C ALA A 544 -26.21 -2.18 0.24
N GLY A 545 -25.14 -1.99 -0.53
CA GLY A 545 -24.94 -0.80 -1.37
C GLY A 545 -25.95 -0.70 -2.51
N ALA A 546 -26.44 -1.84 -3.02
CA ALA A 546 -27.56 -1.86 -3.95
C ALA A 546 -28.86 -1.45 -3.26
N HIS A 547 -29.05 -1.81 -1.98
CA HIS A 547 -30.16 -1.29 -1.20
C HIS A 547 -30.07 0.23 -0.98
N VAL A 548 -28.88 0.79 -0.76
CA VAL A 548 -28.68 2.26 -0.72
C VAL A 548 -29.07 2.91 -2.07
N CYS A 549 -28.64 2.33 -3.18
CA CYS A 549 -29.01 2.80 -4.52
C CYS A 549 -30.51 2.71 -4.79
N GLY A 550 -31.13 1.56 -4.46
CA GLY A 550 -32.55 1.34 -4.60
C GLY A 550 -33.37 2.26 -3.69
N SER A 551 -32.89 2.53 -2.48
CA SER A 551 -33.48 3.51 -1.55
C SER A 551 -33.52 4.89 -2.19
N LEU A 552 -32.40 5.36 -2.77
CA LEU A 552 -32.41 6.63 -3.49
C LEU A 552 -33.36 6.59 -4.68
N ALA A 553 -33.41 5.49 -5.44
CA ALA A 553 -34.27 5.35 -6.61
C ALA A 553 -35.77 5.54 -6.31
N VAL A 554 -36.23 5.08 -5.14
CA VAL A 554 -37.66 5.15 -4.76
C VAL A 554 -37.99 6.33 -3.82
N HIS A 555 -36.98 6.87 -3.12
CA HIS A 555 -37.15 7.92 -2.12
C HIS A 555 -36.50 9.27 -2.48
N PHE A 556 -35.92 9.44 -3.68
CA PHE A 556 -35.19 10.67 -4.03
C PHE A 556 -35.99 11.96 -3.80
N ASP A 557 -37.31 11.95 -4.06
CA ASP A 557 -38.20 13.10 -3.83
C ASP A 557 -38.44 13.42 -2.35
N ASP A 558 -38.35 12.40 -1.50
CA ASP A 558 -38.67 12.50 -0.07
C ASP A 558 -37.45 12.99 0.72
N ILE A 559 -36.25 12.84 0.15
CA ILE A 559 -34.97 13.19 0.77
C ILE A 559 -34.53 14.60 0.36
N LYS A 560 -34.49 15.48 1.36
CA LYS A 560 -34.05 16.87 1.22
C LYS A 560 -32.65 17.05 1.81
N ASP A 561 -31.88 17.92 1.18
CA ASP A 561 -30.60 18.34 1.73
C ASP A 561 -30.79 19.54 2.67
N THR A 562 -30.16 19.50 3.83
CA THR A 562 -30.22 20.59 4.82
C THR A 562 -29.34 21.77 4.43
N ASN A 563 -28.31 21.56 3.60
CA ASN A 563 -27.48 22.63 3.11
C ASN A 563 -28.16 23.31 1.90
N PRO A 564 -28.45 24.63 1.98
CA PRO A 564 -29.10 25.38 0.89
C PRO A 564 -28.38 25.30 -0.47
N GLU A 565 -27.06 25.09 -0.48
CA GLU A 565 -26.28 24.96 -1.70
C GLU A 565 -26.64 23.71 -2.51
N TYR A 566 -27.14 22.65 -1.86
CA TYR A 566 -27.50 21.38 -2.49
C TYR A 566 -29.00 21.17 -2.60
N ALA A 567 -29.81 21.91 -1.84
CA ALA A 567 -31.27 21.76 -1.78
C ALA A 567 -31.93 21.79 -3.17
N GLY A 568 -31.48 22.68 -4.06
CA GLY A 568 -32.02 22.84 -5.43
C GLY A 568 -31.50 21.84 -6.48
N ILE A 569 -30.58 20.94 -6.14
CA ILE A 569 -29.73 20.25 -7.14
C ILE A 569 -30.23 18.91 -7.69
N SER A 570 -31.41 18.36 -7.44
CA SER A 570 -31.77 16.98 -7.92
C SER A 570 -30.76 15.87 -7.55
N ASN A 571 -31.21 14.94 -6.73
CA ASN A 571 -30.53 13.68 -6.41
C ASN A 571 -31.06 12.49 -7.24
N ARG A 572 -32.00 12.71 -8.17
CA ARG A 572 -32.59 11.63 -8.96
C ARG A 572 -31.57 11.10 -9.99
N PRO A 573 -31.19 9.82 -9.98
CA PRO A 573 -30.31 9.26 -11.01
C PRO A 573 -31.07 9.02 -12.32
N ASP A 574 -30.33 8.94 -13.44
CA ASP A 574 -30.87 8.67 -14.78
C ASP A 574 -30.98 7.17 -15.08
N GLY A 575 -30.26 6.35 -14.31
CA GLY A 575 -30.40 4.90 -14.29
C GLY A 575 -29.72 4.29 -13.07
N VAL A 576 -30.23 3.14 -12.62
CA VAL A 576 -29.81 2.47 -11.38
C VAL A 576 -29.43 1.03 -11.67
N ILE A 577 -28.21 0.61 -11.30
CA ILE A 577 -27.76 -0.77 -11.39
C ILE A 577 -27.74 -1.39 -9.99
N LEU A 578 -28.48 -2.49 -9.84
CA LEU A 578 -28.65 -3.23 -8.59
C LEU A 578 -28.07 -4.63 -8.73
N SER A 579 -26.90 -4.85 -8.14
CA SER A 579 -26.18 -6.12 -8.18
C SER A 579 -26.47 -6.93 -6.92
N TYR A 580 -27.04 -8.13 -7.08
CA TYR A 580 -27.46 -9.06 -6.01
C TYR A 580 -28.08 -8.34 -4.79
N PRO A 581 -29.15 -7.55 -5.02
CA PRO A 581 -29.54 -6.51 -4.10
C PRO A 581 -30.30 -7.01 -2.89
N VAL A 582 -30.02 -6.42 -1.72
CA VAL A 582 -31.01 -6.41 -0.62
C VAL A 582 -32.14 -5.47 -1.04
N ILE A 583 -33.41 -5.89 -0.87
CA ILE A 583 -34.60 -5.12 -1.30
C ILE A 583 -35.69 -5.10 -0.23
N THR A 584 -36.09 -6.26 0.30
CA THR A 584 -37.27 -6.39 1.15
C THR A 584 -36.89 -6.53 2.63
N THR A 585 -37.73 -5.98 3.51
CA THR A 585 -37.67 -6.24 4.95
C THR A 585 -38.61 -7.38 5.38
N GLY A 586 -39.30 -8.00 4.42
CA GLY A 586 -40.26 -9.09 4.64
C GLY A 586 -39.64 -10.49 4.70
N GLU A 587 -40.34 -11.49 4.16
CA GLU A 587 -39.98 -12.92 4.26
C GLU A 587 -38.55 -13.23 3.77
N PHE A 588 -38.12 -12.60 2.67
CA PHE A 588 -36.83 -12.83 2.02
C PHE A 588 -35.73 -11.84 2.47
N THR A 589 -35.89 -11.24 3.65
CA THR A 589 -34.97 -10.22 4.16
C THR A 589 -33.56 -10.75 4.41
N HIS A 590 -32.56 -9.94 4.08
CA HIS A 590 -31.20 -10.13 4.60
C HIS A 590 -31.12 -9.51 6.01
N LYS A 591 -31.36 -10.35 7.02
CA LYS A 591 -31.57 -9.93 8.42
C LYS A 591 -30.44 -9.07 8.97
N ASP A 592 -29.19 -9.41 8.70
CA ASP A 592 -28.04 -8.69 9.25
C ASP A 592 -27.93 -7.27 8.67
N SER A 593 -28.18 -7.09 7.37
CA SER A 593 -28.22 -5.75 6.77
C SER A 593 -29.31 -4.88 7.39
N VAL A 594 -30.52 -5.43 7.56
CA VAL A 594 -31.65 -4.69 8.14
C VAL A 594 -31.40 -4.39 9.62
N ARG A 595 -30.77 -5.31 10.35
CA ARG A 595 -30.37 -5.11 11.75
C ARG A 595 -29.34 -4.00 11.90
N THR A 596 -28.30 -3.95 11.07
CA THR A 596 -27.31 -2.86 11.09
C THR A 596 -27.95 -1.53 10.70
N LEU A 597 -28.86 -1.53 9.72
CA LEU A 597 -29.54 -0.33 9.27
C LEU A 597 -30.51 0.23 10.33
N LEU A 598 -31.38 -0.61 10.89
CA LEU A 598 -32.51 -0.16 11.71
C LEU A 598 -32.39 -0.48 13.21
N GLY A 599 -31.41 -1.28 13.60
CA GLY A 599 -31.26 -1.78 14.97
C GLY A 599 -32.05 -3.06 15.24
N ASP A 600 -32.02 -3.51 16.48
CA ASP A 600 -32.62 -4.80 16.89
C ASP A 600 -34.15 -4.82 16.90
N ASN A 601 -34.80 -3.66 17.06
CA ASN A 601 -36.25 -3.54 17.20
C ASN A 601 -36.80 -2.42 16.30
N PRO A 602 -36.73 -2.57 14.96
CA PRO A 602 -37.33 -1.60 14.05
C PRO A 602 -38.85 -1.58 14.20
N ASP A 603 -39.44 -0.39 14.10
CA ASP A 603 -40.89 -0.28 14.06
C ASP A 603 -41.47 -0.63 12.67
N ALA A 604 -42.79 -0.76 12.59
CA ALA A 604 -43.45 -1.15 11.34
C ALA A 604 -43.33 -0.09 10.23
N GLU A 605 -43.23 1.19 10.58
CA GLU A 605 -43.07 2.27 9.61
C GLU A 605 -41.67 2.26 9.01
N GLU A 606 -40.64 1.99 9.82
CA GLU A 606 -39.27 1.82 9.37
C GLU A 606 -39.11 0.62 8.45
N LEU A 607 -39.68 -0.53 8.84
CA LEU A 607 -39.68 -1.72 8.00
C LEU A 607 -40.39 -1.48 6.66
N GLU A 608 -41.52 -0.78 6.68
CA GLU A 608 -42.26 -0.44 5.45
C GLU A 608 -41.46 0.53 4.56
N TYR A 609 -40.84 1.55 5.15
CA TYR A 609 -40.07 2.57 4.43
C TYR A 609 -38.86 1.96 3.71
N PHE A 610 -38.16 1.02 4.35
CA PHE A 610 -36.99 0.36 3.77
C PHE A 610 -37.31 -0.94 3.02
N SER A 611 -38.58 -1.31 2.84
CA SER A 611 -38.97 -2.39 1.92
C SER A 611 -39.18 -1.83 0.51
N LEU A 612 -38.10 -1.77 -0.27
CA LEU A 612 -38.04 -0.97 -1.50
C LEU A 612 -39.03 -1.38 -2.58
N GLU A 613 -39.41 -2.67 -2.64
CA GLU A 613 -40.41 -3.18 -3.57
C GLU A 613 -41.80 -2.59 -3.34
N LYS A 614 -42.08 -2.11 -2.12
CA LYS A 614 -43.35 -1.46 -1.78
C LYS A 614 -43.35 0.03 -2.10
N GLN A 615 -42.17 0.61 -2.31
CA GLN A 615 -41.97 2.06 -2.43
C GLN A 615 -41.80 2.52 -3.90
N VAL A 616 -41.86 1.61 -4.88
CA VAL A 616 -41.73 1.97 -6.30
C VAL A 616 -42.83 2.94 -6.73
N LYS A 617 -42.44 4.09 -7.30
CA LYS A 617 -43.29 5.18 -7.78
C LYS A 617 -43.22 5.29 -9.31
N GLU A 618 -44.13 6.05 -9.90
CA GLU A 618 -44.20 6.28 -11.37
C GLU A 618 -42.97 7.01 -11.93
N ASN A 619 -42.27 7.74 -11.07
CA ASN A 619 -41.07 8.50 -11.41
C ASN A 619 -39.77 7.81 -10.97
N THR A 620 -39.85 6.57 -10.45
CA THR A 620 -38.66 5.74 -10.19
C THR A 620 -37.83 5.61 -11.48
N PRO A 621 -36.51 5.81 -11.44
CA PRO A 621 -35.64 5.74 -12.60
C PRO A 621 -35.59 4.33 -13.20
N PRO A 622 -35.20 4.19 -14.48
CA PRO A 622 -34.95 2.89 -15.07
C PRO A 622 -33.92 2.08 -14.28
N CYS A 623 -34.17 0.77 -14.15
CA CYS A 623 -33.31 -0.11 -13.35
C CYS A 623 -32.71 -1.25 -14.18
N PHE A 624 -31.49 -1.65 -13.82
CA PHE A 624 -30.86 -2.89 -14.25
C PHE A 624 -30.61 -3.74 -13.01
N LEU A 625 -31.15 -4.95 -12.99
CA LEU A 625 -30.97 -5.90 -11.90
C LEU A 625 -30.21 -7.11 -12.40
N TRP A 626 -29.24 -7.57 -11.60
CA TRP A 626 -28.69 -8.90 -11.79
C TRP A 626 -28.42 -9.62 -10.48
N GLN A 627 -28.51 -10.95 -10.48
CA GLN A 627 -28.24 -11.81 -9.32
C GLN A 627 -28.02 -13.26 -9.79
N THR A 628 -27.51 -14.13 -8.92
CA THR A 628 -27.42 -15.58 -9.16
C THR A 628 -28.54 -16.32 -8.41
N GLN A 629 -29.00 -17.48 -8.91
CA GLN A 629 -29.99 -18.30 -8.20
C GLN A 629 -29.41 -18.94 -6.93
N GLU A 630 -28.10 -19.19 -6.92
CA GLU A 630 -27.38 -19.84 -5.81
C GLU A 630 -26.93 -18.85 -4.71
N ASP A 631 -27.28 -17.57 -4.81
CA ASP A 631 -27.00 -16.59 -3.77
C ASP A 631 -27.67 -16.98 -2.45
N SER A 632 -26.87 -17.54 -1.55
CA SER A 632 -27.32 -18.02 -0.25
C SER A 632 -27.32 -16.94 0.84
N ALA A 633 -26.68 -15.80 0.58
CA ALA A 633 -26.67 -14.68 1.52
C ALA A 633 -27.93 -13.84 1.33
N VAL A 634 -28.16 -13.33 0.11
CA VAL A 634 -29.36 -12.55 -0.20
C VAL A 634 -30.25 -13.38 -1.11
N PRO A 635 -31.45 -13.81 -0.68
CA PRO A 635 -32.31 -14.63 -1.52
C PRO A 635 -32.66 -13.92 -2.84
N VAL A 636 -32.61 -14.67 -3.95
CA VAL A 636 -32.86 -14.16 -5.31
C VAL A 636 -34.24 -13.51 -5.46
N GLU A 637 -35.18 -13.87 -4.59
CA GLU A 637 -36.51 -13.28 -4.46
C GLU A 637 -36.50 -11.77 -4.26
N ASN A 638 -35.44 -11.20 -3.65
CA ASN A 638 -35.27 -9.75 -3.57
C ASN A 638 -35.31 -9.10 -4.96
N SER A 639 -34.58 -9.67 -5.93
CA SER A 639 -34.57 -9.17 -7.30
C SER A 639 -35.91 -9.42 -8.02
N TYR A 640 -36.58 -10.56 -7.80
CA TYR A 640 -37.90 -10.83 -8.38
C TYR A 640 -38.97 -9.86 -7.87
N LEU A 641 -39.00 -9.59 -6.57
CA LEU A 641 -39.95 -8.68 -5.95
C LEU A 641 -39.81 -7.26 -6.52
N PHE A 642 -38.59 -6.76 -6.61
CA PHE A 642 -38.35 -5.42 -7.15
C PHE A 642 -38.69 -5.33 -8.64
N ALA A 643 -38.28 -6.32 -9.45
CA ALA A 643 -38.64 -6.38 -10.86
C ALA A 643 -40.16 -6.40 -11.08
N MET A 644 -40.91 -7.11 -10.22
CA MET A 644 -42.37 -7.11 -10.25
C MET A 644 -42.99 -5.78 -9.84
N ALA A 645 -42.42 -5.09 -8.86
CA ALA A 645 -42.85 -3.75 -8.49
C ALA A 645 -42.63 -2.74 -9.64
N LEU A 646 -41.44 -2.75 -10.27
CA LEU A 646 -41.12 -1.95 -11.45
C LEU A 646 -42.09 -2.21 -12.60
N ARG A 647 -42.36 -3.48 -12.90
CA ARG A 647 -43.33 -3.88 -13.93
C ARG A 647 -44.73 -3.32 -13.64
N LYS A 648 -45.22 -3.46 -12.40
CA LYS A 648 -46.57 -2.98 -12.01
C LYS A 648 -46.72 -1.47 -12.19
N LYS A 649 -45.62 -0.71 -12.06
CA LYS A 649 -45.56 0.75 -12.24
C LYS A 649 -45.14 1.19 -13.64
N ASN A 650 -44.98 0.26 -14.58
CA ASN A 650 -44.53 0.51 -15.95
C ASN A 650 -43.16 1.21 -16.04
N ILE A 651 -42.27 0.95 -15.07
CA ILE A 651 -40.91 1.48 -15.08
C ILE A 651 -40.04 0.62 -16.00
N PRO A 652 -39.26 1.20 -16.94
CA PRO A 652 -38.34 0.42 -17.77
C PRO A 652 -37.29 -0.29 -16.92
N PHE A 653 -37.11 -1.59 -17.12
CA PHE A 653 -36.06 -2.33 -16.43
C PHE A 653 -35.48 -3.47 -17.28
N ALA A 654 -34.28 -3.91 -16.91
CA ALA A 654 -33.68 -5.17 -17.32
C ALA A 654 -33.41 -6.02 -16.08
N HIS A 655 -33.65 -7.33 -16.15
CA HIS A 655 -33.44 -8.25 -15.04
C HIS A 655 -32.80 -9.54 -15.54
N TYR A 656 -31.59 -9.82 -15.07
CA TYR A 656 -30.81 -11.00 -15.41
C TYR A 656 -30.59 -11.86 -14.17
N VAL A 657 -31.06 -13.11 -14.19
CA VAL A 657 -30.79 -14.06 -13.12
C VAL A 657 -29.93 -15.18 -13.68
N PHE A 658 -28.70 -15.27 -13.20
CA PHE A 658 -27.72 -16.28 -13.60
C PHE A 658 -27.95 -17.58 -12.80
N PRO A 659 -27.72 -18.76 -13.40
CA PRO A 659 -28.02 -20.03 -12.75
C PRO A 659 -27.13 -20.33 -11.54
N ALA A 660 -25.87 -19.90 -11.55
CA ALA A 660 -24.87 -20.29 -10.55
C ALA A 660 -24.02 -19.11 -10.05
N GLY A 661 -23.42 -19.27 -8.88
CA GLY A 661 -22.46 -18.33 -8.30
C GLY A 661 -22.85 -17.82 -6.90
N HIS A 662 -21.84 -17.59 -6.07
CA HIS A 662 -22.01 -17.13 -4.69
C HIS A 662 -22.28 -15.62 -4.58
N HIS A 663 -22.58 -15.13 -3.38
CA HIS A 663 -22.73 -13.69 -3.11
C HIS A 663 -21.40 -12.94 -3.21
N GLY A 664 -21.41 -11.67 -3.63
CA GLY A 664 -20.21 -10.83 -3.60
C GLY A 664 -19.28 -10.96 -4.81
N LEU A 665 -19.82 -11.36 -5.97
CA LEU A 665 -19.06 -11.59 -7.20
C LEU A 665 -18.52 -10.32 -7.89
N THR A 666 -18.90 -9.11 -7.42
CA THR A 666 -18.48 -7.82 -7.99
C THR A 666 -18.56 -7.83 -9.52
N ILE A 667 -17.46 -7.56 -10.22
CA ILE A 667 -17.34 -7.56 -11.68
C ILE A 667 -17.12 -8.96 -12.30
N ALA A 668 -16.90 -9.99 -11.49
CA ALA A 668 -16.73 -11.39 -11.91
C ALA A 668 -15.74 -11.57 -13.09
N ASN A 669 -14.68 -10.76 -13.14
CA ASN A 669 -13.66 -10.81 -14.19
C ASN A 669 -12.39 -11.51 -13.69
N LYS A 670 -11.41 -11.65 -14.60
CA LYS A 670 -10.12 -12.29 -14.27
C LYS A 670 -9.43 -11.61 -13.08
N THR A 671 -9.45 -10.29 -13.00
CA THR A 671 -8.81 -9.50 -11.94
C THR A 671 -9.40 -9.80 -10.56
N PHE A 672 -10.72 -9.83 -10.45
CA PHE A 672 -11.41 -10.19 -9.20
C PHE A 672 -11.10 -11.64 -8.78
N PHE A 673 -11.23 -12.59 -9.69
CA PHE A 673 -10.95 -13.99 -9.38
C PHE A 673 -9.46 -14.31 -9.16
N GLN A 674 -8.56 -13.40 -9.54
CA GLN A 674 -7.14 -13.46 -9.18
C GLN A 674 -6.86 -12.90 -7.77
N GLY A 675 -7.89 -12.54 -7.02
CA GLY A 675 -7.79 -12.10 -5.62
C GLY A 675 -7.53 -10.61 -5.45
N TRP A 676 -7.66 -9.82 -6.52
CA TRP A 676 -7.52 -8.37 -6.39
C TRP A 676 -8.82 -7.76 -5.87
N SER A 677 -8.71 -6.97 -4.81
CA SER A 677 -9.85 -6.33 -4.13
C SER A 677 -9.94 -4.82 -4.33
N GLY A 678 -9.12 -4.21 -5.20
CA GLY A 678 -9.06 -2.75 -5.26
C GLY A 678 -8.41 -2.10 -4.04
N GLY A 679 -8.30 -0.77 -4.03
CA GLY A 679 -7.74 -0.02 -2.90
C GLY A 679 -8.61 -0.03 -1.63
N ASP A 680 -7.98 -0.02 -0.47
CA ASP A 680 -8.64 -0.09 0.85
C ASP A 680 -9.24 1.25 1.33
N TYR A 681 -9.27 2.28 0.49
CA TYR A 681 -9.78 3.61 0.86
C TYR A 681 -11.27 3.57 1.26
N THR A 682 -12.04 2.58 0.80
CA THR A 682 -13.45 2.40 1.19
C THR A 682 -13.60 1.92 2.63
N MET A 683 -12.56 1.34 3.22
CA MET A 683 -12.56 0.79 4.59
C MET A 683 -12.25 1.84 5.66
N GLU A 684 -12.18 3.13 5.29
CA GLU A 684 -11.80 4.22 6.18
C GLU A 684 -12.62 4.24 7.49
N GLN A 685 -13.95 4.20 7.41
CA GLN A 685 -14.82 4.23 8.60
C GLN A 685 -14.65 2.99 9.48
N VAL A 686 -14.61 1.81 8.86
CA VAL A 686 -14.46 0.52 9.55
C VAL A 686 -13.21 0.53 10.40
N MET A 687 -12.10 0.95 9.81
CA MET A 687 -10.84 0.91 10.50
C MET A 687 -10.73 1.99 11.56
N ARG A 688 -11.27 3.20 11.34
CA ARG A 688 -11.39 4.23 12.40
C ARG A 688 -12.18 3.69 13.59
N ALA A 689 -13.29 3.00 13.33
CA ALA A 689 -14.11 2.37 14.36
C ALA A 689 -13.36 1.25 15.10
N ALA A 690 -12.69 0.34 14.39
CA ALA A 690 -11.93 -0.75 14.99
C ALA A 690 -10.80 -0.24 15.91
N PHE A 691 -10.02 0.76 15.46
CA PHE A 691 -8.99 1.38 16.30
C PHE A 691 -9.57 2.12 17.50
N ALA A 692 -10.64 2.92 17.32
CA ALA A 692 -11.29 3.61 18.43
C ALA A 692 -11.83 2.63 19.49
N VAL A 693 -12.41 1.51 19.06
CA VAL A 693 -12.88 0.44 19.97
C VAL A 693 -11.71 -0.21 20.72
N LYS A 694 -10.61 -0.52 20.02
CA LYS A 694 -9.38 -1.06 20.63
C LYS A 694 -8.84 -0.13 21.72
N GLU A 695 -8.88 1.18 21.48
CA GLU A 695 -8.44 2.22 22.42
C GLU A 695 -9.45 2.53 23.54
N GLY A 696 -10.59 1.84 23.59
CA GLY A 696 -11.62 2.08 24.60
C GLY A 696 -12.51 3.30 24.37
N LYS A 697 -12.48 3.88 23.16
CA LYS A 697 -13.27 5.03 22.73
C LYS A 697 -14.55 4.64 21.96
N GLY A 698 -14.94 3.36 21.99
CA GLY A 698 -16.16 2.87 21.34
C GLY A 698 -17.43 3.53 21.89
N VAL A 699 -18.33 3.96 21.01
CA VAL A 699 -19.62 4.55 21.39
C VAL A 699 -20.65 3.43 21.48
N ASN A 700 -21.22 3.18 22.66
CA ASN A 700 -22.25 2.15 22.91
C ASN A 700 -21.88 0.72 22.45
N VAL A 701 -20.59 0.41 22.35
CA VAL A 701 -20.12 -0.90 21.88
C VAL A 701 -20.13 -1.91 23.02
N SER A 702 -20.84 -3.03 22.85
CA SER A 702 -20.85 -4.12 23.84
C SER A 702 -19.46 -4.77 23.99
N ASP A 703 -19.16 -5.31 25.18
CA ASP A 703 -17.89 -6.00 25.45
C ASP A 703 -17.66 -7.17 24.47
N LYS A 704 -18.70 -7.96 24.21
CA LYS A 704 -18.66 -9.03 23.22
C LYS A 704 -18.27 -8.51 21.83
N ARG A 705 -18.91 -7.42 21.37
CA ARG A 705 -18.60 -6.86 20.04
C ARG A 705 -17.21 -6.24 19.98
N ARG A 706 -16.76 -5.64 21.07
CA ARG A 706 -15.38 -5.16 21.21
C ARG A 706 -14.38 -6.30 21.06
N GLU A 707 -14.59 -7.42 21.76
CA GLU A 707 -13.74 -8.62 21.63
C GLU A 707 -13.74 -9.16 20.20
N GLU A 708 -14.92 -9.30 19.58
CA GLU A 708 -15.05 -9.74 18.18
C GLU A 708 -14.31 -8.82 17.20
N LEU A 709 -14.39 -7.50 17.36
CA LEU A 709 -13.68 -6.55 16.51
C LEU A 709 -12.17 -6.62 16.75
N ILE A 710 -11.75 -6.80 17.99
CA ILE A 710 -10.33 -6.94 18.30
C ILE A 710 -9.77 -8.22 17.67
N GLU A 711 -10.53 -9.31 17.76
CA GLU A 711 -10.19 -10.56 17.08
C GLU A 711 -10.14 -10.36 15.57
N GLN A 712 -11.23 -9.85 14.98
CA GLN A 712 -11.38 -9.72 13.53
C GLN A 712 -10.31 -8.84 12.87
N PHE A 713 -9.89 -7.75 13.52
CA PHE A 713 -8.97 -6.77 12.91
C PHE A 713 -7.56 -6.79 13.49
N PHE A 714 -7.34 -7.39 14.67
CA PHE A 714 -6.05 -7.32 15.36
C PHE A 714 -5.51 -8.66 15.88
N SER A 715 -6.23 -9.79 15.80
CA SER A 715 -5.69 -11.09 16.26
C SER A 715 -4.98 -11.92 15.19
N GLY A 716 -4.84 -11.41 13.96
CA GLY A 716 -4.17 -12.12 12.86
C GLY A 716 -4.93 -13.36 12.38
N ASN A 717 -6.21 -13.52 12.73
CA ASN A 717 -7.05 -14.62 12.27
C ASN A 717 -7.52 -14.40 10.83
N GLU A 718 -7.36 -15.43 10.00
CA GLU A 718 -7.76 -15.45 8.58
C GLU A 718 -9.29 -15.40 8.42
N MET A 719 -9.77 -14.60 7.46
CA MET A 719 -11.10 -14.82 6.88
C MET A 719 -11.08 -16.10 6.03
N PRO A 720 -12.12 -16.95 6.10
CA PRO A 720 -12.21 -18.13 5.25
C PRO A 720 -12.32 -17.71 3.78
N ALA A 721 -11.49 -18.31 2.93
CA ALA A 721 -11.56 -18.12 1.49
C ALA A 721 -12.87 -18.74 0.95
N SER A 722 -13.68 -17.93 0.26
CA SER A 722 -14.70 -18.47 -0.64
C SER A 722 -14.02 -19.12 -1.84
N GLY A 723 -14.53 -20.27 -2.27
CA GLY A 723 -14.01 -20.95 -3.46
C GLY A 723 -14.16 -20.05 -4.69
N ILE A 724 -13.07 -19.83 -5.41
CA ILE A 724 -13.07 -19.13 -6.69
C ILE A 724 -13.44 -20.12 -7.78
N ASP A 725 -14.68 -20.04 -8.26
CA ASP A 725 -15.11 -20.75 -9.47
C ASP A 725 -14.86 -19.88 -10.70
N MET A 726 -13.76 -20.13 -11.39
CA MET A 726 -13.39 -19.42 -12.62
C MET A 726 -14.40 -19.57 -13.75
N SER A 727 -15.27 -20.60 -13.73
CA SER A 727 -16.31 -20.77 -14.74
C SER A 727 -17.35 -19.65 -14.70
N LEU A 728 -17.55 -19.02 -13.54
CA LEU A 728 -18.45 -17.88 -13.38
C LEU A 728 -18.02 -16.66 -14.21
N LYS A 729 -16.74 -16.56 -14.59
CA LYS A 729 -16.28 -15.53 -15.54
C LYS A 729 -16.93 -15.67 -16.91
N GLU A 730 -17.15 -16.91 -17.35
CA GLU A 730 -17.72 -17.22 -18.67
C GLU A 730 -19.25 -17.15 -18.69
N ASP A 731 -19.89 -16.80 -17.57
CA ASP A 731 -21.33 -16.61 -17.45
C ASP A 731 -21.63 -15.26 -16.77
N VAL A 732 -21.54 -15.21 -15.44
CA VAL A 732 -21.79 -14.00 -14.63
C VAL A 732 -20.91 -12.84 -15.08
N GLY A 733 -19.65 -13.09 -15.49
CA GLY A 733 -18.73 -12.05 -15.96
C GLY A 733 -19.24 -11.18 -17.13
N TYR A 734 -20.28 -11.60 -17.86
CA TYR A 734 -20.92 -10.80 -18.91
C TYR A 734 -21.90 -9.74 -18.39
N TRP A 735 -22.23 -9.72 -17.10
CA TRP A 735 -23.25 -8.79 -16.58
C TRP A 735 -22.88 -7.32 -16.84
N SER A 736 -21.59 -6.96 -16.78
CA SER A 736 -21.11 -5.59 -17.00
C SER A 736 -21.28 -5.16 -18.46
N ASP A 737 -21.16 -6.08 -19.41
CA ASP A 737 -21.41 -5.83 -20.83
C ASP A 737 -22.91 -5.65 -21.11
N LEU A 738 -23.76 -6.45 -20.47
CA LEU A 738 -25.22 -6.29 -20.52
C LEU A 738 -25.65 -4.94 -19.93
N ALA A 739 -25.09 -4.56 -18.79
CA ALA A 739 -25.33 -3.27 -18.15
C ALA A 739 -24.86 -2.12 -19.06
N TRP A 740 -23.70 -2.26 -19.70
CA TRP A 740 -23.18 -1.26 -20.63
C TRP A 740 -24.06 -1.09 -21.87
N ALA A 741 -24.57 -2.19 -22.44
CA ALA A 741 -25.53 -2.12 -23.54
C ALA A 741 -26.82 -1.40 -23.13
N TRP A 742 -27.30 -1.64 -21.90
CA TRP A 742 -28.46 -0.97 -21.33
C TRP A 742 -28.23 0.54 -21.11
N ILE A 743 -27.08 0.93 -20.52
CA ILE A 743 -26.69 2.34 -20.34
C ILE A 743 -26.67 3.08 -21.69
N LYS A 744 -26.06 2.48 -22.72
CA LYS A 744 -26.00 3.09 -24.07
C LYS A 744 -27.38 3.34 -24.66
N ARG A 745 -28.33 2.41 -24.43
CA ARG A 745 -29.71 2.56 -24.88
C ARG A 745 -30.41 3.73 -24.19
N LEU A 746 -30.23 3.89 -22.87
CA LEU A 746 -30.76 5.02 -22.12
C LEU A 746 -30.16 6.35 -22.59
N CYS A 747 -28.84 6.40 -22.75
CA CYS A 747 -28.15 7.60 -23.25
C CYS A 747 -28.59 8.01 -24.66
N ALA A 748 -29.00 7.06 -25.49
CA ALA A 748 -29.49 7.32 -26.85
C ALA A 748 -30.96 7.78 -26.88
N ALA A 749 -31.78 7.37 -25.90
CA ALA A 749 -33.20 7.73 -25.81
C ALA A 749 -33.44 9.17 -25.31
N CYS A 750 -32.41 9.84 -24.75
CA CYS A 750 -32.45 11.24 -24.32
C CYS A 750 -32.12 12.26 -25.44
N LYS A 751 -31.98 11.81 -26.69
CA LYS A 751 -31.92 12.67 -27.89
C LYS A 751 -33.26 12.63 -28.61
#